data_AF-A0A2R5GHS1-F1
#
_entry.id   AF-A0A2R5GHS1-F1
#
_cell.length_a   1.000
_cell.length_b   1.000
_cell.length_c   1.000
_cell.angle_alpha   90.00
_cell.angle_beta   90.00
_cell.angle_gamma   90.00
#
_symmetry.space_group_name_H-M   'P 1'
#
loop_
_entity.id
_entity.type
_entity.pdbx_description
1 polymer ?
#
loop_
_entity_poly.entity_id
_entity_poly.type
_entity_poly.pdbx_seq_one_letter_code
_entity_poly.pdbx_strand_id
1 'polypeptide(L)'
;MVSSVRAWAAAALIAALVYGDASHAVVGGSSKKGTVILRQTDFDAGTVFLDKKGATYRLGEDISFRPLGDLQEDDPESWMYPDRSSAPYNSTPFRLGFFTAIAITADDITFDLNGFTLEQSQEHATMQRFFSLIELASMPFPADKGPATFGGADEFKAAKNVRITNGVLGRSSHHGIHGNSNTKVFLDNLEIRDFEVAGVALNNVDRLRMKNVDVRDARADVSASPALSHSIFLLQAVSKFLSAPSDSAVAEKATALRTAVYDFLKNGDDSYGIFTSRTDGLPDGSLLAGIMIASKFNVGDFETEIPDDGDEDGSFRVVLRNVHVSNLTARPQESAILKYKTAEGVDSTGYGAGKVVDIVSAAFDVDHVVAYATDYSYQANPLADLQLAVAAYALECQATNATCNQGSEGRLLARNKIPQEVIDWSTAANPASAWDTILASYTILPNQDAMGHFSKGIVGLKLDGISKARIKSVEVSEVTNAARSVDRSPLALAADPDYLYQGFAARGVSVAASVNIVGESVQVSDIVSVSGSQVCVDAINRVLGLDMRAEGRRVVKLWQSDFDKGTLVLKRSNTRYVLGEDIVFRPQGDLTPESPETWMFPSRNQQAYTGSAFRLGFFAAITLSGYNVVLDLNGYTLSQSVEHANVQRFFALIELASSPFPPNQGPASFGGVDEFKAARRVRIENGVLGLSSHHGIHGNHNVRVTLQNLEIRDFEVAGVALNRVHNLRMRDVYVHSSRTDVPSAGALSQSVFLLQASRFFLTPTTAISEKAAALRTAVYNFLNDGSDPSGLFSSQSGGLPDGSLLAGVMVSARLNIGLFETETPYWRDQDVSRDVQLKNVVIENLVGRPRETGALKTTSPRTVVDPRTEAYQNGHASDIIAAVFDVDRVVDIDNNFAYVPTPLADLQLAVAEHAITCLSQNLTCGTGAEGSLLKRNGISQAIVDWSKSDDPAAAWAYIQEEMHVVGNHDVQFHHNKGIKGLKLEGTFLAQIENVKVSGIVNLADSTDRSPLALDHDPDYVYEGFTSRGVVIAAALNVAGDKVEVTNVTSVSGPHICLDAVNHVPKLNLNRLDMECMY
;
A
#
# COMPACT_ATOMS: atom_id res chain seq x y z
N MET A 1 88.90 -37.84 44.27
CA MET A 1 87.86 -38.59 43.54
C MET A 1 87.13 -37.59 42.68
N VAL A 2 87.64 -37.28 41.49
CA VAL A 2 87.42 -37.98 40.20
C VAL A 2 86.01 -37.75 39.66
N SER A 3 85.97 -37.11 38.47
CA SER A 3 84.90 -36.95 37.45
C SER A 3 83.64 -36.20 37.87
N SER A 4 83.11 -35.20 37.16
CA SER A 4 83.34 -34.62 35.82
C SER A 4 82.32 -33.47 35.69
N VAL A 5 82.67 -32.19 35.47
CA VAL A 5 83.02 -31.53 34.20
C VAL A 5 82.11 -31.92 33.01
N ARG A 6 81.38 -30.90 32.50
CA ARG A 6 80.63 -30.79 31.22
C ARG A 6 79.15 -31.23 31.22
N ALA A 7 78.26 -30.27 31.50
CA ALA A 7 77.13 -29.91 30.63
C ALA A 7 76.43 -28.63 31.15
N TRP A 8 77.17 -27.52 31.16
CA TRP A 8 76.59 -26.19 30.94
C TRP A 8 76.22 -26.10 29.46
N ALA A 9 74.94 -25.81 29.12
CA ALA A 9 74.50 -25.06 27.92
C ALA A 9 73.02 -25.28 27.50
N ALA A 10 72.24 -26.19 28.11
CA ALA A 10 70.89 -26.51 27.60
C ALA A 10 69.70 -26.10 28.50
N ALA A 11 69.92 -25.65 29.74
CA ALA A 11 68.82 -25.43 30.70
C ALA A 11 68.54 -23.95 31.05
N ALA A 12 69.35 -23.00 30.57
CA ALA A 12 69.16 -21.57 30.81
C ALA A 12 68.39 -20.85 29.68
N LEU A 13 67.95 -21.57 28.64
CA LEU A 13 67.22 -21.02 27.49
C LEU A 13 65.68 -21.22 27.58
N ILE A 14 65.18 -21.89 28.62
CA ILE A 14 63.75 -22.25 28.74
C ILE A 14 63.02 -21.45 29.85
N ALA A 15 63.73 -20.73 30.73
CA ALA A 15 63.12 -19.93 31.80
C ALA A 15 62.93 -18.44 31.46
N ALA A 16 63.26 -17.99 30.23
CA ALA A 16 63.07 -16.62 29.76
C ALA A 16 61.96 -16.50 28.68
N LEU A 17 61.10 -17.51 28.55
CA LEU A 17 60.06 -17.61 27.51
C LEU A 17 58.61 -17.62 28.04
N VAL A 18 58.36 -17.27 29.32
CA VAL A 18 57.00 -17.36 29.92
C VAL A 18 56.54 -16.07 30.63
N TYR A 19 57.32 -14.99 30.64
CA TYR A 19 56.81 -13.68 31.09
C TYR A 19 57.25 -12.59 30.10
N GLY A 20 56.44 -12.40 29.07
CA GLY A 20 56.51 -11.25 28.18
C GLY A 20 55.47 -10.23 28.62
N ASP A 21 55.97 -9.09 29.09
CA ASP A 21 55.24 -7.84 29.29
C ASP A 21 54.31 -7.53 28.10
N ALA A 22 53.03 -7.33 28.37
CA ALA A 22 52.07 -6.77 27.44
C ALA A 22 52.30 -5.24 27.35
N SER A 23 53.40 -4.84 26.72
CA SER A 23 53.65 -3.44 26.36
C SER A 23 53.65 -3.29 24.83
N HIS A 24 52.61 -2.61 24.34
CA HIS A 24 52.54 -1.89 23.07
C HIS A 24 53.17 -2.52 21.82
N ALA A 25 52.32 -3.09 20.95
CA ALA A 25 52.65 -3.23 19.53
C ALA A 25 52.50 -1.87 18.81
N VAL A 26 53.41 -0.93 19.07
CA VAL A 26 53.67 0.15 18.11
C VAL A 26 54.52 -0.47 17.00
N VAL A 27 53.92 -0.71 15.83
CA VAL A 27 54.63 -1.21 14.64
C VAL A 27 55.44 -0.05 14.03
N GLY A 28 56.52 0.33 14.70
CA GLY A 28 57.54 1.26 14.22
C GLY A 28 58.58 0.53 13.38
N GLY A 29 58.40 0.54 12.05
CA GLY A 29 59.37 -0.01 11.10
C GLY A 29 59.18 0.58 9.70
N SER A 30 60.17 1.37 9.28
CA SER A 30 60.22 2.10 8.01
C SER A 30 60.30 1.19 6.77
N SER A 31 59.66 1.64 5.69
CA SER A 31 59.83 1.24 4.29
C SER A 31 59.58 -0.23 3.91
N LYS A 32 58.30 -0.61 3.82
CA LYS A 32 57.70 -1.38 2.71
C LYS A 32 56.17 -1.23 2.82
N LYS A 33 55.48 -1.05 1.69
CA LYS A 33 54.01 -1.12 1.56
C LYS A 33 53.55 -2.53 1.94
N GLY A 34 53.45 -2.81 3.23
CA GLY A 34 53.07 -4.12 3.76
C GLY A 34 51.56 -4.17 4.01
N THR A 35 50.95 -5.31 3.68
CA THR A 35 49.58 -5.62 4.09
C THR A 35 49.57 -6.04 5.56
N VAL A 36 48.70 -5.46 6.37
CA VAL A 36 48.44 -5.87 7.76
C VAL A 36 47.19 -6.77 7.76
N ILE A 37 47.30 -7.96 8.35
CA ILE A 37 46.16 -8.88 8.50
C ILE A 37 45.56 -8.68 9.89
N LEU A 38 44.26 -8.35 9.94
CA LEU A 38 43.49 -8.20 11.16
C LEU A 38 42.73 -9.50 11.47
N ARG A 39 42.71 -9.89 12.74
CA ARG A 39 42.07 -11.10 13.30
C ARG A 39 41.21 -10.73 14.50
N GLN A 40 40.35 -11.65 14.95
CA GLN A 40 39.47 -11.45 16.10
C GLN A 40 40.23 -10.96 17.34
N THR A 41 41.41 -11.54 17.58
CA THR A 41 42.28 -11.17 18.72
C THR A 41 42.73 -9.70 18.71
N ASP A 42 42.74 -9.05 17.55
CA ASP A 42 43.10 -7.63 17.45
C ASP A 42 41.99 -6.72 18.04
N PHE A 43 40.77 -7.25 18.18
CA PHE A 43 39.60 -6.53 18.71
C PHE A 43 39.32 -6.84 20.19
N ASP A 44 40.04 -7.78 20.81
CA ASP A 44 39.81 -8.18 22.21
C ASP A 44 39.92 -6.99 23.18
N ALA A 45 40.82 -6.05 22.88
CA ALA A 45 41.03 -4.85 23.68
C ALA A 45 40.08 -3.68 23.32
N GLY A 46 39.29 -3.78 22.23
CA GLY A 46 38.47 -2.68 21.74
C GLY A 46 38.74 -2.29 20.29
N THR A 47 38.48 -1.02 19.98
CA THR A 47 38.61 -0.42 18.65
C THR A 47 40.00 -0.59 18.04
N VAL A 48 40.07 -1.09 16.81
CA VAL A 48 41.30 -1.16 16.02
C VAL A 48 41.52 0.14 15.23
N PHE A 49 42.71 0.73 15.37
CA PHE A 49 43.07 1.96 14.66
C PHE A 49 43.86 1.66 13.38
N LEU A 50 43.41 2.20 12.25
CA LEU A 50 44.14 2.15 10.98
C LEU A 50 44.89 3.47 10.78
N ASP A 51 46.08 3.55 11.39
CA ASP A 51 46.84 4.80 11.56
C ASP A 51 48.12 4.89 10.69
N LYS A 52 48.50 3.80 10.04
CA LYS A 52 49.65 3.76 9.12
C LYS A 52 49.31 4.25 7.72
N LYS A 53 49.65 5.51 7.42
CA LYS A 53 49.48 6.12 6.10
C LYS A 53 49.99 5.23 4.95
N GLY A 54 49.17 5.06 3.91
CA GLY A 54 49.55 4.30 2.70
C GLY A 54 49.53 2.77 2.87
N ALA A 55 49.04 2.25 4.00
CA ALA A 55 48.97 0.82 4.26
C ALA A 55 47.70 0.17 3.68
N THR A 56 47.80 -1.13 3.43
CA THR A 56 46.64 -1.99 3.17
C THR A 56 46.37 -2.81 4.42
N TYR A 57 45.15 -2.74 4.94
CA TYR A 57 44.66 -3.61 6.00
C TYR A 57 43.70 -4.63 5.39
N ARG A 58 43.71 -5.85 5.91
CA ARG A 58 42.90 -6.94 5.39
C ARG A 58 42.37 -7.82 6.51
N LEU A 59 41.10 -8.18 6.48
CA LEU A 59 40.58 -9.19 7.41
C LEU A 59 41.12 -10.59 7.07
N GLY A 60 41.55 -11.31 8.10
CA GLY A 60 42.01 -12.70 8.01
C GLY A 60 40.92 -13.74 8.31
N GLU A 61 39.81 -13.31 8.90
CA GLU A 61 38.67 -14.13 9.32
C GLU A 61 37.43 -13.23 9.55
N ASP A 62 36.27 -13.85 9.77
CA ASP A 62 35.07 -13.13 10.22
C ASP A 62 35.30 -12.57 11.63
N ILE A 63 34.89 -11.32 11.86
CA ILE A 63 35.09 -10.59 13.12
C ILE A 63 33.74 -10.29 13.74
N SER A 64 33.55 -10.72 14.98
CA SER A 64 32.44 -10.29 15.85
C SER A 64 32.99 -9.40 16.96
N PHE A 65 32.71 -8.10 16.88
CA PHE A 65 33.19 -7.11 17.84
C PHE A 65 32.51 -7.32 19.20
N ARG A 66 33.29 -7.85 20.14
CA ARG A 66 32.91 -8.12 21.52
C ARG A 66 34.12 -7.87 22.45
N PRO A 67 34.46 -6.60 22.71
CA PRO A 67 35.67 -6.28 23.46
C PRO A 67 35.51 -6.67 24.94
N LEU A 68 36.63 -7.02 25.58
CA LEU A 68 36.76 -7.29 27.02
C LEU A 68 36.05 -8.55 27.58
N GLY A 69 35.46 -9.40 26.72
CA GLY A 69 35.08 -10.78 27.09
C GLY A 69 33.71 -10.96 27.77
N ASP A 70 33.65 -11.81 28.80
CA ASP A 70 32.41 -12.17 29.53
C ASP A 70 32.02 -11.10 30.57
N LEU A 71 30.71 -11.02 30.85
CA LEU A 71 30.16 -10.13 31.88
C LEU A 71 30.71 -10.53 33.26
N GLN A 72 31.43 -9.65 33.93
CA GLN A 72 31.76 -9.85 35.35
C GLN A 72 30.51 -9.64 36.21
N GLU A 73 30.26 -10.53 37.18
CA GLU A 73 28.96 -10.68 37.86
C GLU A 73 28.47 -9.46 38.65
N ASP A 74 29.32 -8.46 38.91
CA ASP A 74 29.08 -7.38 39.88
C ASP A 74 29.30 -5.94 39.38
N ASP A 75 29.72 -5.72 38.13
CA ASP A 75 30.03 -4.37 37.64
C ASP A 75 29.57 -4.11 36.19
N PRO A 76 28.29 -3.75 35.97
CA PRO A 76 27.79 -3.37 34.65
C PRO A 76 28.44 -2.12 34.06
N GLU A 77 29.14 -1.30 34.85
CA GLU A 77 29.87 -0.13 34.34
C GLU A 77 31.19 -0.53 33.66
N SER A 78 31.73 -1.70 33.99
CA SER A 78 32.94 -2.28 33.38
C SER A 78 32.67 -3.10 32.11
N TRP A 79 31.40 -3.39 31.79
CA TRP A 79 31.03 -4.34 30.73
C TRP A 79 31.27 -3.78 29.33
N MET A 80 32.27 -4.30 28.62
CA MET A 80 32.56 -3.93 27.22
C MET A 80 32.79 -2.43 27.01
N TYR A 81 33.32 -1.73 28.02
CA TYR A 81 33.73 -0.34 27.91
C TYR A 81 35.24 -0.14 27.99
N PRO A 82 35.79 0.81 27.23
CA PRO A 82 37.23 1.05 27.20
C PRO A 82 37.80 1.35 28.60
N ASP A 83 38.89 0.67 28.96
CA ASP A 83 39.70 1.06 30.11
C ASP A 83 40.34 2.43 29.85
N ARG A 84 39.77 3.45 30.47
CA ARG A 84 40.13 4.85 30.29
C ARG A 84 41.43 5.23 30.99
N SER A 85 42.04 4.31 31.74
CA SER A 85 43.41 4.48 32.26
C SER A 85 44.46 4.01 31.25
N SER A 86 44.07 3.20 30.26
CA SER A 86 44.95 2.63 29.25
C SER A 86 44.96 3.42 27.94
N ALA A 87 46.14 3.62 27.33
CA ALA A 87 46.23 4.16 25.98
C ALA A 87 45.89 3.06 24.94
N PRO A 88 45.20 3.37 23.84
CA PRO A 88 44.78 4.71 23.37
C PRO A 88 43.41 5.17 23.88
N TYR A 89 42.77 4.40 24.77
CA TYR A 89 41.39 4.61 25.22
C TYR A 89 41.20 5.64 26.35
N ASN A 90 42.31 6.13 26.91
CA ASN A 90 42.34 7.25 27.86
C ASN A 90 41.96 8.60 27.24
N SER A 91 41.61 8.62 25.95
CA SER A 91 41.21 9.80 25.19
C SER A 91 39.71 10.12 25.30
N THR A 92 39.34 11.35 24.96
CA THR A 92 37.95 11.85 24.99
C THR A 92 36.97 11.24 23.98
N PRO A 93 37.36 10.63 22.85
CA PRO A 93 36.44 10.00 21.90
C PRO A 93 35.59 8.87 22.50
N PHE A 94 36.12 8.17 23.50
CA PHE A 94 35.49 7.01 24.11
C PHE A 94 34.53 7.35 25.26
N ARG A 95 34.01 8.59 25.31
CA ARG A 95 33.17 9.09 26.40
C ARG A 95 31.85 8.37 26.58
N LEU A 96 31.27 7.91 25.48
CA LEU A 96 30.08 7.09 25.48
C LEU A 96 30.41 5.62 25.22
N GLY A 97 31.66 5.19 25.41
CA GLY A 97 32.12 3.83 25.15
C GLY A 97 32.79 3.64 23.79
N PHE A 98 32.90 2.40 23.34
CA PHE A 98 33.40 2.10 21.99
C PHE A 98 32.37 2.56 20.96
N PHE A 99 32.68 3.65 20.26
CA PHE A 99 31.83 4.18 19.20
C PHE A 99 32.08 3.48 17.85
N THR A 100 33.14 2.68 17.73
CA THR A 100 33.43 1.92 16.50
C THR A 100 34.28 0.66 16.70
N ALA A 101 34.14 -0.34 15.84
CA ALA A 101 35.09 -1.46 15.78
C ALA A 101 36.41 -1.04 15.11
N ILE A 102 36.33 -0.25 14.03
CA ILE A 102 37.49 0.24 13.29
C ILE A 102 37.46 1.76 13.21
N ALA A 103 38.56 2.42 13.59
CA ALA A 103 38.76 3.85 13.39
C ALA A 103 39.88 4.08 12.36
N ILE A 104 39.53 4.62 11.20
CA ILE A 104 40.49 4.98 10.15
C ILE A 104 40.96 6.41 10.39
N THR A 105 42.18 6.56 10.87
CA THR A 105 42.72 7.85 11.34
C THR A 105 43.83 8.41 10.46
N ALA A 106 44.29 7.64 9.47
CA ALA A 106 45.31 8.03 8.51
C ALA A 106 44.80 8.12 7.07
N ASP A 107 45.56 8.83 6.24
CA ASP A 107 45.30 8.95 4.81
C ASP A 107 45.82 7.75 4.00
N ASP A 108 45.34 7.64 2.76
CA ASP A 108 45.81 6.67 1.76
C ASP A 108 45.64 5.21 2.22
N ILE A 109 44.55 4.91 2.93
CA ILE A 109 44.25 3.59 3.46
C ILE A 109 43.43 2.76 2.47
N THR A 110 43.83 1.51 2.28
CA THR A 110 42.96 0.48 1.69
C THR A 110 42.59 -0.52 2.77
N PHE A 111 41.31 -0.66 3.07
CA PHE A 111 40.79 -1.68 3.95
C PHE A 111 40.00 -2.71 3.12
N ASP A 112 40.51 -3.92 3.05
CA ASP A 112 39.98 -5.02 2.25
C ASP A 112 39.38 -6.08 3.19
N LEU A 113 38.07 -6.19 3.24
CA LEU A 113 37.41 -7.21 4.07
C LEU A 113 37.70 -8.63 3.55
N ASN A 114 38.23 -8.77 2.33
CA ASN A 114 38.75 -10.01 1.77
C ASN A 114 37.75 -11.20 1.84
N GLY A 115 36.47 -10.88 1.63
CA GLY A 115 35.35 -11.82 1.62
C GLY A 115 34.77 -12.13 3.01
N PHE A 116 35.35 -11.58 4.08
CA PHE A 116 34.90 -11.81 5.45
C PHE A 116 33.87 -10.78 5.91
N THR A 117 33.23 -11.10 7.02
CA THR A 117 32.26 -10.28 7.74
C THR A 117 32.93 -9.52 8.87
N LEU A 118 32.57 -8.24 9.04
CA LEU A 118 32.80 -7.48 10.27
C LEU A 118 31.44 -7.10 10.83
N GLU A 119 31.15 -7.51 12.07
CA GLU A 119 29.88 -7.21 12.73
C GLU A 119 30.06 -6.95 14.23
N GLN A 120 29.04 -6.37 14.84
CA GLN A 120 28.91 -6.23 16.29
C GLN A 120 28.28 -7.50 16.88
N SER A 121 28.79 -7.95 18.03
CA SER A 121 28.12 -9.01 18.80
C SER A 121 26.73 -8.55 19.27
N GLN A 122 25.79 -9.48 19.46
CA GLN A 122 24.43 -9.17 19.90
C GLN A 122 24.43 -8.53 21.29
N GLU A 123 25.30 -9.01 22.18
CA GLU A 123 25.46 -8.49 23.54
C GLU A 123 25.93 -7.04 23.51
N HIS A 124 27.00 -6.75 22.75
CA HIS A 124 27.49 -5.38 22.62
C HIS A 124 26.46 -4.47 21.93
N ALA A 125 25.74 -4.96 20.92
CA ALA A 125 24.69 -4.21 20.21
C ALA A 125 23.47 -3.89 21.08
N THR A 126 23.22 -4.67 22.12
CA THR A 126 22.15 -4.43 23.09
C THR A 126 22.53 -3.32 24.07
N MET A 127 23.78 -3.31 24.54
CA MET A 127 24.26 -2.35 25.54
C MET A 127 24.70 -1.01 24.93
N GLN A 128 25.32 -1.05 23.75
CA GLN A 128 25.92 0.11 23.08
C GLN A 128 25.19 0.39 21.77
N ARG A 129 24.17 1.27 21.80
CA ARG A 129 23.41 1.69 20.60
C ARG A 129 23.99 2.91 19.88
N PHE A 130 25.13 3.44 20.35
CA PHE A 130 25.93 4.47 19.69
C PHE A 130 27.22 3.84 19.13
N PHE A 131 27.14 3.19 17.97
CA PHE A 131 28.23 2.39 17.42
C PHE A 131 28.25 2.30 15.88
N SER A 132 29.42 2.43 15.27
CA SER A 132 29.64 2.16 13.85
C SER A 132 30.57 0.97 13.65
N LEU A 133 30.46 0.20 12.56
CA LEU A 133 31.50 -0.80 12.29
C LEU A 133 32.81 -0.15 11.84
N ILE A 134 32.68 0.88 11.01
CA ILE A 134 33.81 1.67 10.51
C ILE A 134 33.54 3.16 10.69
N GLU A 135 34.41 3.83 11.43
CA GLU A 135 34.51 5.29 11.50
C GLU A 135 35.66 5.76 10.60
N LEU A 136 35.40 6.73 9.72
CA LEU A 136 36.40 7.32 8.83
C LEU A 136 37.16 8.50 9.47
N ALA A 137 37.25 8.53 10.80
CA ALA A 137 37.87 9.59 11.57
C ALA A 137 38.44 9.09 12.91
N SER A 138 39.19 9.95 13.60
CA SER A 138 39.72 9.68 14.95
C SER A 138 38.67 9.73 16.07
N MET A 139 37.49 10.26 15.78
CA MET A 139 36.36 10.41 16.71
C MET A 139 35.07 10.62 15.92
N PRO A 140 33.88 10.35 16.50
CA PRO A 140 32.63 10.34 15.73
C PRO A 140 32.15 11.74 15.34
N PHE A 141 32.54 12.80 16.05
CA PHE A 141 32.11 14.16 15.76
C PHE A 141 33.27 15.15 15.88
N PRO A 142 33.30 16.21 15.05
CA PRO A 142 34.12 17.39 15.33
C PRO A 142 33.72 18.06 16.66
N ALA A 143 34.61 18.89 17.18
CA ALA A 143 34.41 19.60 18.44
C ALA A 143 33.05 20.32 18.51
N ASP A 144 32.35 20.14 19.62
CA ASP A 144 31.06 20.76 19.96
C ASP A 144 29.88 20.43 19.03
N LYS A 145 29.99 19.39 18.19
CA LYS A 145 28.92 18.97 17.26
C LYS A 145 28.14 17.73 17.70
N GLY A 146 28.67 16.96 18.65
CA GLY A 146 28.05 15.71 19.12
C GLY A 146 27.37 15.80 20.49
N PRO A 147 26.75 14.69 20.95
CA PRO A 147 26.15 14.55 22.28
C PRO A 147 27.17 14.48 23.43
N ALA A 148 28.46 14.59 23.14
CA ALA A 148 29.53 14.72 24.11
C ALA A 148 30.69 15.53 23.54
N THR A 149 31.56 16.05 24.41
CA THR A 149 32.85 16.64 23.98
C THR A 149 33.84 15.51 23.69
N PHE A 150 33.96 15.12 22.43
CA PHE A 150 34.83 14.03 21.98
C PHE A 150 36.30 14.43 21.81
N GLY A 151 36.62 15.72 21.90
CA GLY A 151 37.98 16.28 21.81
C GLY A 151 37.94 17.76 21.39
N GLY A 152 39.10 18.43 21.41
CA GLY A 152 39.24 19.77 20.82
C GLY A 152 39.22 19.74 19.29
N ALA A 153 39.05 20.91 18.66
CA ALA A 153 38.97 21.02 17.19
C ALA A 153 40.22 20.44 16.47
N ASP A 154 41.40 20.61 17.06
CA ASP A 154 42.67 20.11 16.51
C ASP A 154 42.87 18.59 16.66
N GLU A 155 42.02 17.91 17.45
CA GLU A 155 42.10 16.47 17.69
C GLU A 155 41.30 15.65 16.67
N PHE A 156 40.31 16.27 16.01
CA PHE A 156 39.49 15.62 14.99
C PHE A 156 40.28 15.43 13.70
N LYS A 157 40.45 14.17 13.28
CA LYS A 157 41.19 13.80 12.07
C LYS A 157 40.32 12.95 11.15
N ALA A 158 39.75 13.56 10.11
CA ALA A 158 39.07 12.86 9.04
C ALA A 158 40.07 12.23 8.07
N ALA A 159 39.93 10.94 7.78
CA ALA A 159 40.78 10.25 6.82
C ALA A 159 40.48 10.68 5.38
N LYS A 160 41.54 10.77 4.57
CA LYS A 160 41.45 11.10 3.13
C LYS A 160 41.99 9.97 2.28
N ASN A 161 41.41 9.82 1.08
CA ASN A 161 41.79 8.78 0.13
C ASN A 161 41.68 7.36 0.74
N VAL A 162 40.47 7.03 1.21
CA VAL A 162 40.16 5.74 1.84
C VAL A 162 39.41 4.85 0.87
N ARG A 163 39.82 3.59 0.76
CA ARG A 163 39.14 2.55 -0.03
C ARG A 163 38.71 1.41 0.89
N ILE A 164 37.42 1.05 0.87
CA ILE A 164 36.87 -0.10 1.61
C ILE A 164 36.26 -1.08 0.61
N THR A 165 36.67 -2.35 0.63
CA THR A 165 36.29 -3.32 -0.41
C THR A 165 36.08 -4.75 0.04
N ASN A 166 35.30 -5.51 -0.72
CA ASN A 166 35.21 -6.97 -0.75
C ASN A 166 34.79 -7.63 0.57
N GLY A 167 33.55 -7.48 1.02
CA GLY A 167 33.06 -8.25 2.17
C GLY A 167 31.72 -7.78 2.68
N VAL A 168 31.39 -8.22 3.89
CA VAL A 168 30.11 -7.97 4.55
C VAL A 168 30.32 -7.09 5.78
N LEU A 169 29.54 -6.03 5.91
CA LEU A 169 29.33 -5.31 7.16
C LEU A 169 27.99 -5.78 7.73
N GLY A 170 28.03 -6.58 8.80
CA GLY A 170 26.85 -7.17 9.42
C GLY A 170 26.28 -6.28 10.53
N ARG A 171 25.81 -6.91 11.61
CA ARG A 171 25.12 -6.24 12.72
C ARG A 171 25.82 -4.96 13.17
N SER A 172 25.07 -3.87 13.23
CA SER A 172 25.48 -2.60 13.84
C SER A 172 24.30 -1.91 14.50
N SER A 173 24.44 -1.57 15.78
CA SER A 173 23.41 -0.85 16.50
C SER A 173 23.27 0.64 16.10
N HIS A 174 24.05 1.12 15.13
CA HIS A 174 23.90 2.46 14.59
C HIS A 174 24.24 2.51 13.10
N HIS A 175 25.54 2.52 12.73
CA HIS A 175 25.98 2.65 11.34
C HIS A 175 26.83 1.49 10.84
N GLY A 176 26.72 1.13 9.57
CA GLY A 176 27.74 0.30 8.92
C GLY A 176 29.04 1.09 8.73
N ILE A 177 28.96 2.18 7.98
CA ILE A 177 30.08 3.12 7.76
C ILE A 177 29.64 4.53 8.12
N HIS A 178 30.44 5.21 8.95
CA HIS A 178 30.23 6.59 9.33
C HIS A 178 31.46 7.46 9.05
N GLY A 179 31.25 8.72 8.72
CA GLY A 179 32.34 9.66 8.49
C GLY A 179 31.89 11.11 8.34
N ASN A 180 32.77 12.02 8.73
CA ASN A 180 32.56 13.47 8.65
C ASN A 180 33.76 14.14 7.99
N SER A 181 33.50 15.04 7.02
CA SER A 181 34.52 15.83 6.33
C SER A 181 35.58 15.00 5.59
N ASN A 182 35.21 13.80 5.12
CA ASN A 182 36.12 12.92 4.38
C ASN A 182 36.28 13.38 2.93
N THR A 183 37.44 13.09 2.34
CA THR A 183 37.71 13.38 0.93
C THR A 183 38.25 12.15 0.22
N LYS A 184 37.74 11.86 -0.98
CA LYS A 184 38.10 10.69 -1.81
C LYS A 184 37.82 9.37 -1.09
N VAL A 185 36.55 9.09 -0.81
CA VAL A 185 36.12 7.81 -0.25
C VAL A 185 35.65 6.88 -1.38
N PHE A 186 36.14 5.64 -1.39
CA PHE A 186 35.79 4.62 -2.37
C PHE A 186 35.23 3.38 -1.67
N LEU A 187 33.96 3.06 -1.94
CA LEU A 187 33.29 1.87 -1.45
C LEU A 187 33.01 0.96 -2.66
N ASP A 188 33.58 -0.24 -2.68
CA ASP A 188 33.49 -1.15 -3.86
C ASP A 188 33.27 -2.60 -3.43
N ASN A 189 32.25 -3.25 -3.99
CA ASN A 189 31.96 -4.67 -3.75
C ASN A 189 31.71 -4.97 -2.26
N LEU A 190 30.66 -4.35 -1.70
CA LEU A 190 30.28 -4.48 -0.29
C LEU A 190 28.81 -4.90 -0.17
N GLU A 191 28.55 -5.75 0.81
CA GLU A 191 27.22 -5.98 1.38
C GLU A 191 27.17 -5.32 2.76
N ILE A 192 26.11 -4.56 3.05
CA ILE A 192 25.89 -3.93 4.34
C ILE A 192 24.49 -4.27 4.82
N ARG A 193 24.37 -4.89 5.99
CA ARG A 193 23.08 -5.32 6.55
C ARG A 193 23.03 -5.24 8.07
N ASP A 194 21.83 -5.40 8.62
CA ASP A 194 21.55 -5.47 10.05
C ASP A 194 21.96 -4.20 10.83
N PHE A 195 21.63 -3.02 10.29
CA PHE A 195 21.89 -1.72 10.92
C PHE A 195 20.62 -1.02 11.43
N GLU A 196 20.75 -0.11 12.40
CA GLU A 196 19.62 0.61 13.01
C GLU A 196 19.41 2.03 12.50
N VAL A 197 20.47 2.76 12.12
CA VAL A 197 20.38 4.16 11.68
C VAL A 197 20.76 4.30 10.22
N ALA A 198 21.95 3.85 9.82
CA ALA A 198 22.29 3.81 8.40
C ALA A 198 23.34 2.80 7.98
N GLY A 199 23.17 2.18 6.81
CA GLY A 199 24.22 1.36 6.22
C GLY A 199 25.47 2.19 5.91
N VAL A 200 25.27 3.36 5.30
CA VAL A 200 26.33 4.36 5.07
C VAL A 200 25.82 5.75 5.45
N ALA A 201 26.55 6.45 6.32
CA ALA A 201 26.28 7.82 6.72
C ALA A 201 27.54 8.70 6.55
N LEU A 202 27.54 9.58 5.55
CA LEU A 202 28.67 10.48 5.28
C LEU A 202 28.21 11.94 5.24
N ASN A 203 28.76 12.74 6.15
CA ASN A 203 28.48 14.17 6.21
C ASN A 203 29.67 14.97 5.67
N ASN A 204 29.39 16.00 4.87
CA ASN A 204 30.38 16.87 4.24
C ASN A 204 31.46 16.10 3.44
N VAL A 205 31.07 15.10 2.63
CA VAL A 205 32.03 14.28 1.88
C VAL A 205 32.36 14.90 0.52
N ASP A 206 33.65 15.00 0.19
CA ASP A 206 34.11 15.38 -1.15
C ASP A 206 34.61 14.16 -1.93
N ARG A 207 34.11 13.97 -3.16
CA ARG A 207 34.51 12.87 -4.07
C ARG A 207 34.22 11.47 -3.52
N LEU A 208 32.98 11.21 -3.12
CA LEU A 208 32.52 9.84 -2.84
C LEU A 208 32.32 9.04 -4.14
N ARG A 209 32.78 7.79 -4.17
CA ARG A 209 32.43 6.82 -5.20
C ARG A 209 31.98 5.51 -4.57
N MET A 210 30.76 5.09 -4.88
CA MET A 210 30.23 3.78 -4.51
C MET A 210 29.95 2.96 -5.76
N LYS A 211 30.40 1.71 -5.75
CA LYS A 211 30.21 0.78 -6.87
C LYS A 211 29.92 -0.62 -6.37
N ASN A 212 28.91 -1.29 -6.92
CA ASN A 212 28.56 -2.67 -6.55
C ASN A 212 28.37 -2.78 -5.03
N VAL A 213 27.49 -1.95 -4.48
CA VAL A 213 27.20 -1.93 -3.04
C VAL A 213 25.74 -2.33 -2.85
N ASP A 214 25.51 -3.34 -2.03
CA ASP A 214 24.18 -3.78 -1.61
C ASP A 214 23.98 -3.38 -0.15
N VAL A 215 22.97 -2.55 0.12
CA VAL A 215 22.59 -2.13 1.48
C VAL A 215 21.20 -2.65 1.75
N ARG A 216 21.07 -3.70 2.55
CA ARG A 216 19.81 -4.40 2.74
C ARG A 216 19.56 -4.81 4.17
N ASP A 217 18.34 -5.22 4.46
CA ASP A 217 17.94 -5.83 5.73
C ASP A 217 18.28 -4.92 6.93
N ALA A 218 17.41 -3.95 7.24
CA ALA A 218 17.53 -3.24 8.51
C ALA A 218 17.44 -4.22 9.69
N ARG A 219 18.13 -3.90 10.80
CA ARG A 219 18.18 -4.78 11.97
C ARG A 219 16.78 -5.11 12.48
N ALA A 220 16.47 -6.39 12.70
CA ALA A 220 15.15 -6.86 13.13
C ALA A 220 15.15 -7.59 14.50
N ASP A 221 16.27 -7.51 15.24
CA ASP A 221 16.47 -8.11 16.56
C ASP A 221 16.79 -7.06 17.65
N VAL A 222 16.20 -5.86 17.54
CA VAL A 222 16.33 -4.75 18.51
C VAL A 222 15.47 -5.02 19.74
N SER A 223 16.06 -5.65 20.76
CA SER A 223 15.36 -6.02 22.00
C SER A 223 15.33 -4.93 23.07
N ALA A 224 16.27 -4.00 23.04
CA ALA A 224 16.43 -2.96 24.06
C ALA A 224 16.11 -1.56 23.52
N SER A 225 15.43 -0.75 24.33
CA SER A 225 15.19 0.66 24.07
C SER A 225 16.49 1.48 24.18
N PRO A 226 16.54 2.72 23.67
CA PRO A 226 17.70 3.59 23.80
C PRO A 226 17.99 3.96 25.27
N ALA A 227 16.98 3.88 26.14
CA ALA A 227 17.10 4.18 27.56
C ALA A 227 18.12 3.27 28.27
N LEU A 228 18.33 2.04 27.79
CA LEU A 228 19.35 1.16 28.35
C LEU A 228 20.77 1.72 28.13
N SER A 229 21.12 2.09 26.89
CA SER A 229 22.42 2.72 26.60
C SER A 229 22.58 4.04 27.35
N HIS A 230 21.53 4.87 27.42
CA HIS A 230 21.55 6.12 28.19
C HIS A 230 21.82 5.88 29.68
N SER A 231 21.21 4.84 30.26
CA SER A 231 21.42 4.46 31.66
C SER A 231 22.87 4.06 31.93
N ILE A 232 23.45 3.26 31.04
CA ILE A 232 24.86 2.84 31.15
C ILE A 232 25.80 4.06 31.00
N PHE A 233 25.54 4.96 30.03
CA PHE A 233 26.31 6.19 29.88
C PHE A 233 26.24 7.07 31.14
N LEU A 234 25.05 7.22 31.72
CA LEU A 234 24.84 8.05 32.89
C LEU A 234 25.54 7.48 34.13
N LEU A 235 25.42 6.16 34.37
CA LEU A 235 26.14 5.48 35.45
C LEU A 235 27.66 5.70 35.36
N GLN A 236 28.22 5.58 34.16
CA GLN A 236 29.64 5.85 33.94
C GLN A 236 30.05 7.30 34.10
N ALA A 237 29.18 8.24 33.75
CA ALA A 237 29.45 9.64 33.96
C ALA A 237 29.49 9.94 35.47
N VAL A 238 28.55 9.35 36.22
CA VAL A 238 28.40 9.48 37.68
C VAL A 238 29.59 8.90 38.45
N SER A 239 30.09 7.72 38.08
CA SER A 239 31.23 7.10 38.79
C SER A 239 32.53 7.91 38.74
N LYS A 240 32.65 8.88 37.83
CA LYS A 240 33.83 9.76 37.74
C LYS A 240 33.89 10.83 38.81
N PHE A 241 32.75 11.38 39.24
CA PHE A 241 32.72 12.46 40.23
C PHE A 241 32.24 11.99 41.61
N LEU A 242 31.87 10.71 41.77
CA LEU A 242 31.51 10.11 43.05
C LEU A 242 32.70 9.48 43.83
N SER A 243 33.94 9.88 43.58
CA SER A 243 35.14 9.21 44.12
C SER A 243 35.43 9.36 45.64
N ALA A 244 34.44 9.69 46.48
CA ALA A 244 34.31 9.51 47.96
C ALA A 244 33.13 10.39 48.49
N PRO A 245 32.58 10.21 49.72
CA PRO A 245 31.15 10.35 50.00
C PRO A 245 30.66 11.81 49.94
N SER A 246 30.09 12.27 48.82
CA SER A 246 29.68 13.68 48.69
C SER A 246 28.25 13.94 48.20
N ASP A 247 27.42 12.92 47.96
CA ASP A 247 25.95 13.07 47.96
C ASP A 247 25.29 11.69 48.14
N SER A 248 24.60 11.47 49.27
CA SER A 248 23.92 10.20 49.53
C SER A 248 22.78 9.93 48.56
N ALA A 249 22.12 10.98 48.03
CA ALA A 249 20.98 10.84 47.13
C ALA A 249 21.43 10.36 45.74
N VAL A 250 22.48 10.95 45.16
CA VAL A 250 23.02 10.51 43.86
C VAL A 250 23.51 9.06 43.95
N ALA A 251 24.21 8.70 45.02
CA ALA A 251 24.72 7.33 45.22
C ALA A 251 23.59 6.29 45.36
N GLU A 252 22.52 6.63 46.10
CA GLU A 252 21.33 5.78 46.24
C GLU A 252 20.65 5.55 44.89
N LYS A 253 20.38 6.63 44.13
CA LYS A 253 19.73 6.54 42.82
C LYS A 253 20.60 5.84 41.77
N ALA A 254 21.92 6.04 41.80
CA ALA A 254 22.85 5.29 40.95
C ALA A 254 22.80 3.79 41.24
N THR A 255 22.70 3.39 42.51
CA THR A 255 22.59 1.98 42.90
C THR A 255 21.28 1.36 42.42
N ALA A 256 20.17 2.10 42.51
CA ALA A 256 18.87 1.66 41.99
C ALA A 256 18.91 1.46 40.47
N LEU A 257 19.46 2.42 39.72
CA LEU A 257 19.59 2.29 38.27
C LEU A 257 20.53 1.14 37.88
N ARG A 258 21.66 0.98 38.59
CA ARG A 258 22.60 -0.12 38.36
C ARG A 258 21.93 -1.48 38.52
N THR A 259 21.12 -1.63 39.56
CA THR A 259 20.35 -2.86 39.83
C THR A 259 19.37 -3.14 38.69
N ALA A 260 18.59 -2.14 38.28
CA ALA A 260 17.63 -2.29 37.20
C ALA A 260 18.29 -2.65 35.85
N VAL A 261 19.42 -2.02 35.52
CA VAL A 261 20.20 -2.34 34.31
C VAL A 261 20.74 -3.78 34.38
N TYR A 262 21.24 -4.19 35.53
CA TYR A 262 21.76 -5.54 35.74
C TYR A 262 20.67 -6.61 35.58
N ASP A 263 19.52 -6.42 36.25
CA ASP A 263 18.39 -7.35 36.20
C ASP A 263 17.83 -7.49 34.78
N PHE A 264 17.78 -6.39 34.02
CA PHE A 264 17.41 -6.43 32.60
C PHE A 264 18.42 -7.21 31.76
N LEU A 265 19.72 -6.89 31.86
CA LEU A 265 20.75 -7.54 31.05
C LEU A 265 20.93 -9.03 31.39
N LYS A 266 20.72 -9.41 32.66
CA LYS A 266 20.90 -10.80 33.12
C LYS A 266 19.65 -11.65 32.91
N ASN A 267 18.47 -11.11 33.21
CA ASN A 267 17.23 -11.88 33.33
C ASN A 267 16.14 -11.41 32.35
N GLY A 268 16.34 -10.31 31.63
CA GLY A 268 15.30 -9.66 30.84
C GLY A 268 14.22 -9.00 31.71
N ASP A 269 14.50 -8.73 32.99
CA ASP A 269 13.56 -8.09 33.91
C ASP A 269 13.50 -6.58 33.64
N ASP A 270 12.36 -6.11 33.15
CA ASP A 270 12.05 -4.71 32.94
C ASP A 270 10.87 -4.28 33.82
N SER A 271 10.99 -4.48 35.12
CA SER A 271 9.97 -4.11 36.13
C SER A 271 9.51 -2.64 36.05
N TYR A 272 10.30 -1.76 35.43
CA TYR A 272 9.98 -0.35 35.23
C TYR A 272 9.43 -0.03 33.82
N GLY A 273 9.50 -0.96 32.87
CA GLY A 273 8.96 -0.81 31.51
C GLY A 273 9.70 0.20 30.63
N ILE A 274 10.97 0.48 30.93
CA ILE A 274 11.79 1.50 30.24
C ILE A 274 12.90 0.92 29.36
N PHE A 275 13.29 -0.36 29.54
CA PHE A 275 14.41 -0.97 28.81
C PHE A 275 13.99 -1.88 27.66
N THR A 276 12.79 -2.44 27.69
CA THR A 276 12.29 -3.29 26.62
C THR A 276 11.89 -2.46 25.42
N SER A 277 12.38 -2.83 24.23
CA SER A 277 11.93 -2.20 22.99
C SER A 277 10.44 -2.49 22.73
N ARG A 278 9.69 -1.47 22.31
CA ARG A 278 8.24 -1.57 22.01
C ARG A 278 7.94 -1.70 20.50
N THR A 279 8.96 -2.00 19.71
CA THR A 279 8.92 -1.96 18.24
C THR A 279 8.88 -3.33 17.57
N ASP A 280 8.60 -4.40 18.31
CA ASP A 280 8.59 -5.78 17.80
C ASP A 280 9.95 -6.20 17.19
N GLY A 281 11.06 -5.69 17.74
CA GLY A 281 12.43 -5.98 17.26
C GLY A 281 12.95 -5.02 16.19
N LEU A 282 12.16 -4.04 15.74
CA LEU A 282 12.55 -3.11 14.68
C LEU A 282 13.31 -1.88 15.22
N PRO A 283 14.09 -1.16 14.39
CA PRO A 283 14.72 0.08 14.82
C PRO A 283 13.68 1.16 15.15
N ASP A 284 13.96 1.94 16.19
CA ASP A 284 13.05 2.91 16.82
C ASP A 284 13.52 4.38 16.66
N GLY A 285 14.69 4.60 16.05
CA GLY A 285 15.32 5.91 15.95
C GLY A 285 14.61 6.91 15.05
N SER A 286 15.00 8.18 15.15
CA SER A 286 14.46 9.29 14.35
C SER A 286 14.64 9.14 12.83
N LEU A 287 15.64 8.36 12.39
CA LEU A 287 15.93 8.08 10.99
C LEU A 287 16.48 6.65 10.85
N LEU A 288 15.89 5.89 9.93
CA LEU A 288 16.56 4.74 9.31
C LEU A 288 16.84 5.08 7.84
N ALA A 289 18.08 4.93 7.40
CA ALA A 289 18.45 5.13 6.00
C ALA A 289 19.33 4.02 5.44
N GLY A 290 19.14 3.62 4.19
CA GLY A 290 20.11 2.72 3.55
C GLY A 290 21.43 3.47 3.35
N ILE A 291 21.37 4.54 2.58
CA ILE A 291 22.50 5.44 2.33
C ILE A 291 22.07 6.87 2.64
N MET A 292 22.88 7.55 3.45
CA MET A 292 22.74 8.96 3.77
C MET A 292 24.00 9.72 3.44
N ILE A 293 23.84 10.76 2.61
CA ILE A 293 24.89 11.71 2.29
C ILE A 293 24.34 13.11 2.56
N ALA A 294 25.01 13.86 3.43
CA ALA A 294 24.52 15.17 3.88
C ALA A 294 25.61 16.25 3.85
N SER A 295 25.25 17.54 3.80
CA SER A 295 26.20 18.64 4.00
C SER A 295 26.55 18.85 5.48
N LYS A 296 25.59 18.68 6.39
CA LYS A 296 25.78 18.84 7.84
C LYS A 296 25.36 17.57 8.60
N PHE A 297 25.51 17.61 9.93
CA PHE A 297 25.12 16.53 10.82
C PHE A 297 23.60 16.33 10.84
N ASN A 298 23.13 15.09 10.76
CA ASN A 298 21.71 14.75 10.57
C ASN A 298 20.86 14.75 11.86
N VAL A 299 21.16 15.69 12.76
CA VAL A 299 20.45 15.88 14.04
C VAL A 299 19.22 16.80 13.90
N GLY A 300 19.26 17.73 12.94
CA GLY A 300 18.16 18.66 12.60
C GLY A 300 17.13 18.05 11.65
N ASP A 301 16.23 18.87 11.11
CA ASP A 301 15.35 18.50 9.99
C ASP A 301 16.17 18.42 8.66
N PHE A 302 15.52 18.19 7.52
CA PHE A 302 16.16 18.27 6.19
C PHE A 302 16.82 19.63 5.94
N GLU A 303 17.93 19.67 5.18
CA GLU A 303 18.62 20.94 4.87
C GLU A 303 17.71 21.87 4.07
N THR A 304 17.77 23.15 4.43
CA THR A 304 16.98 24.22 3.81
C THR A 304 17.79 25.08 2.86
N GLU A 305 19.11 25.11 3.01
CA GLU A 305 20.03 25.98 2.27
C GLU A 305 20.80 25.20 1.21
N ILE A 306 20.75 25.67 -0.04
CA ILE A 306 21.52 25.09 -1.13
C ILE A 306 23.00 25.43 -0.94
N PRO A 307 23.92 24.46 -1.05
CA PRO A 307 25.36 24.73 -1.13
C PRO A 307 25.67 25.67 -2.30
N ASP A 308 26.39 26.76 -2.05
CA ASP A 308 26.86 27.63 -3.13
C ASP A 308 27.75 26.83 -4.11
N ASP A 309 27.52 26.99 -5.42
CA ASP A 309 28.20 26.23 -6.49
C ASP A 309 29.66 26.72 -6.64
N GLY A 310 30.48 26.48 -5.62
CA GLY A 310 31.85 26.97 -5.52
C GLY A 310 32.48 26.91 -4.13
N ASP A 311 31.69 26.86 -3.06
CA ASP A 311 32.19 26.88 -1.67
C ASP A 311 32.40 25.48 -1.07
N GLU A 312 33.30 25.41 -0.08
CA GLU A 312 33.69 24.18 0.64
C GLU A 312 32.58 23.66 1.59
N ASP A 313 31.41 24.31 1.61
CA ASP A 313 30.30 23.99 2.50
C ASP A 313 29.35 22.98 1.84
N GLY A 314 29.60 21.68 2.06
CA GLY A 314 28.65 20.60 1.78
C GLY A 314 29.23 19.41 1.02
N SER A 315 28.40 18.36 0.86
CA SER A 315 28.82 17.15 0.15
C SER A 315 28.93 17.39 -1.35
N PHE A 316 30.09 17.07 -1.94
CA PHE A 316 30.45 17.44 -3.29
C PHE A 316 30.94 16.26 -4.12
N ARG A 317 30.53 16.17 -5.40
CA ARG A 317 30.99 15.15 -6.37
C ARG A 317 30.74 13.71 -5.92
N VAL A 318 29.47 13.37 -5.72
CA VAL A 318 29.03 12.02 -5.36
C VAL A 318 28.79 11.19 -6.62
N VAL A 319 29.29 9.94 -6.66
CA VAL A 319 29.03 9.00 -7.76
C VAL A 319 28.57 7.66 -7.22
N LEU A 320 27.34 7.25 -7.57
CA LEU A 320 26.76 5.96 -7.21
C LEU A 320 26.57 5.13 -8.49
N ARG A 321 27.05 3.89 -8.50
CA ARG A 321 26.93 2.99 -9.66
C ARG A 321 26.63 1.55 -9.24
N ASN A 322 25.54 0.97 -9.74
CA ASN A 322 25.16 -0.40 -9.39
C ASN A 322 25.04 -0.54 -7.86
N VAL A 323 24.10 0.22 -7.30
CA VAL A 323 23.84 0.25 -5.85
C VAL A 323 22.41 -0.20 -5.62
N HIS A 324 22.22 -1.14 -4.71
CA HIS A 324 20.91 -1.65 -4.33
C HIS A 324 20.65 -1.27 -2.87
N VAL A 325 19.46 -0.76 -2.59
CA VAL A 325 18.97 -0.50 -1.24
C VAL A 325 17.65 -1.23 -1.09
N SER A 326 17.54 -2.19 -0.18
CA SER A 326 16.32 -3.01 -0.06
C SER A 326 16.01 -3.44 1.37
N ASN A 327 14.79 -3.93 1.59
CA ASN A 327 14.31 -4.49 2.85
C ASN A 327 14.65 -3.63 4.09
N LEU A 328 14.27 -2.36 4.03
CA LEU A 328 14.46 -1.43 5.15
C LEU A 328 13.14 -1.30 5.92
N THR A 329 13.09 -1.92 7.10
CA THR A 329 11.92 -1.84 7.98
C THR A 329 12.29 -1.23 9.31
N ALA A 330 11.54 -0.21 9.74
CA ALA A 330 11.64 0.37 11.07
C ALA A 330 10.28 0.79 11.62
N ARG A 331 10.24 1.00 12.93
CA ARG A 331 9.08 1.50 13.67
C ARG A 331 9.53 2.67 14.56
N PRO A 332 9.84 3.84 13.97
CA PRO A 332 10.26 5.02 14.73
C PRO A 332 9.30 5.35 15.87
N GLN A 333 9.85 5.69 17.03
CA GLN A 333 9.09 6.13 18.20
C GLN A 333 9.33 7.60 18.49
N GLU A 334 8.27 8.32 18.80
CA GLU A 334 8.37 9.72 19.20
C GLU A 334 8.60 9.83 20.71
N SER A 335 9.50 10.73 21.10
CA SER A 335 9.64 11.21 22.48
C SER A 335 9.24 12.68 22.53
N ALA A 336 8.39 13.06 23.48
CA ALA A 336 8.17 14.45 23.84
C ALA A 336 9.34 14.97 24.69
N ILE A 337 9.84 16.17 24.36
CA ILE A 337 10.95 16.80 25.08
C ILE A 337 10.58 18.24 25.44
N LEU A 338 10.90 18.68 26.64
CA LEU A 338 10.74 20.08 27.02
C LEU A 338 11.81 20.96 26.36
N LYS A 339 11.39 22.09 25.78
CA LYS A 339 12.27 23.12 25.22
C LYS A 339 11.92 24.50 25.77
N TYR A 340 12.91 25.27 26.18
CA TYR A 340 12.71 26.61 26.72
C TYR A 340 12.12 27.59 25.68
N LYS A 341 11.16 28.44 26.10
CA LYS A 341 10.38 29.33 25.19
C LYS A 341 11.14 30.58 24.73
N THR A 342 11.97 31.20 25.56
CA THR A 342 12.62 32.50 25.26
C THR A 342 14.13 32.35 25.11
N ALA A 343 14.68 32.77 23.97
CA ALA A 343 16.12 32.62 23.66
C ALA A 343 17.06 33.60 24.43
N GLU A 344 16.55 34.41 25.36
CA GLU A 344 17.39 35.38 26.10
C GLU A 344 18.22 34.66 27.18
N GLY A 345 19.51 34.45 26.89
CA GLY A 345 20.51 34.01 27.86
C GLY A 345 20.79 32.50 27.89
N VAL A 346 20.03 31.68 27.16
CA VAL A 346 20.30 30.24 27.01
C VAL A 346 21.18 30.03 25.78
N ASP A 347 22.27 29.26 25.91
CA ASP A 347 23.17 28.91 24.80
C ASP A 347 22.38 28.34 23.62
N SER A 348 22.15 29.18 22.62
CA SER A 348 21.37 28.89 21.41
C SER A 348 22.20 28.13 20.37
N THR A 349 23.47 27.85 20.69
CA THR A 349 24.44 27.24 19.79
C THR A 349 24.89 25.89 20.33
N GLY A 350 24.74 24.83 19.54
CA GLY A 350 25.26 23.49 19.88
C GLY A 350 24.18 22.41 20.13
N TYR A 351 24.65 21.20 20.42
CA TYR A 351 23.79 20.03 20.62
C TYR A 351 22.85 20.22 21.83
N GLY A 352 21.55 19.95 21.63
CA GLY A 352 20.53 20.14 22.66
C GLY A 352 20.22 21.60 23.02
N ALA A 353 20.41 22.56 22.11
CA ALA A 353 20.12 23.99 22.36
C ALA A 353 18.68 24.21 22.85
N GLY A 354 18.56 24.67 24.11
CA GLY A 354 17.30 24.94 24.81
C GLY A 354 16.49 23.71 25.23
N LYS A 355 16.97 22.47 24.99
CA LYS A 355 16.26 21.23 25.37
C LYS A 355 16.63 20.79 26.78
N VAL A 356 15.67 20.19 27.49
CA VAL A 356 15.87 19.58 28.80
C VAL A 356 16.52 18.20 28.61
N VAL A 357 17.82 18.12 28.86
CA VAL A 357 18.66 16.93 28.69
C VAL A 357 19.62 16.80 29.87
N ASP A 358 20.07 15.57 30.14
CA ASP A 358 21.02 15.29 31.22
C ASP A 358 22.50 15.53 30.83
N ILE A 359 23.43 15.16 31.70
CA ILE A 359 24.88 15.34 31.51
C ILE A 359 25.49 14.50 30.37
N VAL A 360 24.81 13.43 29.93
CA VAL A 360 25.18 12.61 28.76
C VAL A 360 24.38 12.98 27.51
N SER A 361 23.55 14.03 27.61
CA SER A 361 22.68 14.55 26.56
C SER A 361 21.54 13.62 26.14
N ALA A 362 21.15 12.69 27.02
CA ALA A 362 19.90 11.96 26.85
C ALA A 362 18.72 12.90 27.16
N ALA A 363 17.64 12.78 26.39
CA ALA A 363 16.43 13.55 26.64
C ALA A 363 15.78 13.15 27.97
N PHE A 364 15.29 14.15 28.72
CA PHE A 364 14.37 13.88 29.81
C PHE A 364 12.99 13.61 29.20
N ASP A 365 12.70 12.33 28.96
CA ASP A 365 11.53 11.88 28.21
C ASP A 365 10.23 12.03 29.02
N VAL A 366 9.51 13.12 28.76
CA VAL A 366 8.29 13.46 29.48
C VAL A 366 7.10 12.57 29.15
N ASP A 367 7.15 11.75 28.08
CA ASP A 367 6.10 10.75 27.84
C ASP A 367 6.14 9.61 28.87
N HIS A 368 7.32 9.32 29.43
CA HIS A 368 7.52 8.23 30.39
C HIS A 368 7.42 8.67 31.85
N VAL A 369 7.60 9.97 32.13
CA VAL A 369 7.65 10.47 33.51
C VAL A 369 6.45 11.34 33.90
N VAL A 370 5.55 11.70 32.98
CA VAL A 370 4.38 12.53 33.28
C VAL A 370 3.10 11.70 33.26
N ALA A 371 2.37 11.66 34.36
CA ALA A 371 1.05 11.04 34.46
C ALA A 371 -0.06 11.91 33.83
N TYR A 372 0.09 12.24 32.54
CA TYR A 372 -0.74 13.23 31.83
C TYR A 372 -2.23 12.87 31.76
N ALA A 373 -2.55 11.57 31.86
CA ALA A 373 -3.93 11.08 31.88
C ALA A 373 -4.64 11.30 33.23
N THR A 374 -3.93 11.75 34.26
CA THR A 374 -4.46 11.89 35.62
C THR A 374 -4.27 13.32 36.14
N ASP A 375 -3.13 13.63 36.75
CA ASP A 375 -2.88 14.87 37.47
C ASP A 375 -1.54 15.53 37.10
N TYR A 376 -0.87 15.03 36.05
CA TYR A 376 0.48 15.45 35.66
C TYR A 376 1.53 15.22 36.75
N SER A 377 1.32 14.25 37.64
CA SER A 377 2.33 13.80 38.60
C SER A 377 3.54 13.16 37.94
N TYR A 378 4.68 13.24 38.63
CA TYR A 378 5.90 12.55 38.24
C TYR A 378 5.78 11.04 38.47
N GLN A 379 6.08 10.27 37.42
CA GLN A 379 6.17 8.81 37.46
C GLN A 379 7.64 8.41 37.62
N ALA A 380 7.98 8.02 38.84
CA ALA A 380 9.35 7.63 39.17
C ALA A 380 9.80 6.39 38.40
N ASN A 381 11.01 6.47 37.86
CA ASN A 381 11.76 5.32 37.36
C ASN A 381 13.26 5.54 37.63
N PRO A 382 14.09 4.49 37.66
CA PRO A 382 15.48 4.61 38.07
C PRO A 382 16.33 5.53 37.19
N LEU A 383 16.04 5.63 35.88
CA LEU A 383 16.79 6.51 34.98
C LEU A 383 16.44 7.97 35.27
N ALA A 384 15.17 8.31 35.26
CA ALA A 384 14.70 9.67 35.52
C ALA A 384 15.05 10.15 36.93
N ASP A 385 14.96 9.27 37.93
CA ASP A 385 15.37 9.56 39.31
C ASP A 385 16.85 9.93 39.41
N LEU A 386 17.73 9.20 38.71
CA LEU A 386 19.15 9.53 38.68
C LEU A 386 19.42 10.81 37.89
N GLN A 387 18.72 11.03 36.77
CA GLN A 387 18.81 12.29 36.01
C GLN A 387 18.45 13.49 36.88
N LEU A 388 17.36 13.42 37.65
CA LEU A 388 16.93 14.47 38.58
C LEU A 388 17.93 14.67 39.74
N ALA A 389 18.43 13.57 40.33
CA ALA A 389 19.41 13.66 41.41
C ALA A 389 20.74 14.30 40.95
N VAL A 390 21.23 13.91 39.77
CA VAL A 390 22.44 14.52 39.16
C VAL A 390 22.19 15.98 38.80
N ALA A 391 20.99 16.32 38.33
CA ALA A 391 20.62 17.70 38.04
C ALA A 391 20.62 18.58 39.28
N ALA A 392 20.02 18.11 40.38
CA ALA A 392 20.02 18.80 41.67
C ALA A 392 21.45 19.03 42.18
N TYR A 393 22.29 17.98 42.13
CA TYR A 393 23.70 18.07 42.50
C TYR A 393 24.48 19.06 41.61
N ALA A 394 24.22 19.06 40.31
CA ALA A 394 24.85 19.99 39.37
C ALA A 394 24.47 21.45 39.67
N LEU A 395 23.19 21.73 39.94
CA LEU A 395 22.70 23.07 40.27
C LEU A 395 23.24 23.56 41.62
N GLU A 396 23.26 22.70 42.64
CA GLU A 396 23.87 23.03 43.94
C GLU A 396 25.36 23.33 43.79
N CYS A 397 26.08 22.52 43.00
CA CYS A 397 27.51 22.77 42.81
C CYS A 397 27.79 24.07 42.02
N GLN A 398 26.94 24.42 41.05
CA GLN A 398 27.04 25.70 40.35
C GLN A 398 26.75 26.89 41.27
N ALA A 399 25.78 26.77 42.17
CA ALA A 399 25.39 27.85 43.10
C ALA A 399 26.45 28.13 44.19
N THR A 400 27.15 27.09 44.66
CA THR A 400 28.12 27.21 45.77
C THR A 400 29.52 27.60 45.31
N ASN A 401 29.80 27.60 44.00
CA ASN A 401 31.10 27.90 43.39
C ASN A 401 32.26 27.04 43.95
N ALA A 402 31.92 25.92 44.61
CA ALA A 402 32.85 24.97 45.17
C ALA A 402 33.61 24.23 44.05
N THR A 403 34.62 23.46 44.44
CA THR A 403 35.63 22.75 43.63
C THR A 403 35.19 21.98 42.37
N CYS A 404 33.90 21.88 42.04
CA CYS A 404 33.43 21.29 40.78
C CYS A 404 33.92 22.04 39.53
N ASN A 405 34.24 23.34 39.58
CA ASN A 405 34.67 24.09 38.39
C ASN A 405 36.09 23.73 37.88
N GLN A 406 36.80 22.78 38.49
CA GLN A 406 38.15 22.41 38.08
C GLN A 406 38.18 21.00 37.45
N GLY A 407 38.73 20.91 36.24
CA GLY A 407 39.05 19.62 35.60
C GLY A 407 37.99 19.06 34.64
N SER A 408 37.91 17.74 34.55
CA SER A 408 37.03 17.05 33.60
C SER A 408 35.61 16.81 34.14
N GLU A 409 35.45 16.79 35.46
CA GLU A 409 34.18 16.56 36.18
C GLU A 409 33.25 17.77 36.11
N GLY A 410 33.75 18.98 36.37
CA GLY A 410 32.98 20.22 36.18
C GLY A 410 32.43 20.41 34.78
N ARG A 411 33.24 20.04 33.78
CA ARG A 411 32.84 20.09 32.38
C ARG A 411 31.75 19.07 32.03
N LEU A 412 31.56 18.01 32.82
CA LEU A 412 30.45 17.08 32.65
C LEU A 412 29.18 17.62 33.31
N LEU A 413 29.26 18.10 34.56
CA LEU A 413 28.11 18.65 35.29
C LEU A 413 27.54 19.92 34.64
N ALA A 414 28.39 20.76 34.05
CA ALA A 414 27.97 21.96 33.31
C ALA A 414 27.10 21.66 32.08
N ARG A 415 26.99 20.38 31.67
CA ARG A 415 26.16 19.96 30.54
C ARG A 415 24.73 19.65 30.93
N ASN A 416 24.44 19.51 32.24
CA ASN A 416 23.08 19.31 32.70
C ASN A 416 22.20 20.50 32.27
N LYS A 417 21.10 20.21 31.58
CA LYS A 417 20.10 21.20 31.17
C LYS A 417 18.74 20.94 31.81
N ILE A 418 18.69 20.09 32.84
CA ILE A 418 17.50 19.88 33.66
C ILE A 418 17.43 21.01 34.69
N PRO A 419 16.41 21.88 34.62
CA PRO A 419 16.29 23.08 35.43
C PRO A 419 15.68 22.79 36.81
N GLN A 420 15.77 23.76 37.73
CA GLN A 420 15.20 23.63 39.08
C GLN A 420 13.69 23.39 39.05
N GLU A 421 12.97 24.01 38.12
CA GLU A 421 11.51 23.88 37.97
C GLU A 421 11.07 22.44 37.67
N VAL A 422 11.89 21.68 36.93
CA VAL A 422 11.62 20.26 36.65
C VAL A 422 11.87 19.40 37.89
N ILE A 423 12.88 19.73 38.69
CA ILE A 423 13.16 19.07 39.98
C ILE A 423 12.03 19.36 40.98
N ASP A 424 11.62 20.62 41.10
CA ASP A 424 10.55 21.03 42.01
C ASP A 424 9.22 20.37 41.65
N TRP A 425 8.90 20.28 40.36
CA TRP A 425 7.71 19.55 39.88
C TRP A 425 7.72 18.09 40.30
N SER A 426 8.86 17.40 40.22
CA SER A 426 8.96 15.97 40.57
C SER A 426 8.64 15.67 42.04
N THR A 427 8.65 16.67 42.91
CA THR A 427 8.38 16.55 44.35
C THR A 427 7.19 17.41 44.81
N ALA A 428 6.47 18.04 43.90
CA ALA A 428 5.41 19.00 44.23
C ALA A 428 4.20 18.33 44.88
N ALA A 429 3.69 18.94 45.96
CA ALA A 429 2.44 18.50 46.59
C ALA A 429 1.19 18.74 45.71
N ASN A 430 1.27 19.66 44.74
CA ASN A 430 0.25 19.91 43.73
C ASN A 430 0.89 19.81 42.33
N PRO A 431 0.98 18.61 41.75
CA PRO A 431 1.72 18.38 40.51
C PRO A 431 1.18 19.15 39.31
N ALA A 432 -0.14 19.30 39.18
CA ALA A 432 -0.77 20.05 38.08
C ALA A 432 -0.33 21.53 38.07
N SER A 433 -0.34 22.20 39.23
CA SER A 433 0.11 23.60 39.32
C SER A 433 1.61 23.76 39.07
N ALA A 434 2.42 22.78 39.47
CA ALA A 434 3.85 22.79 39.19
C ALA A 434 4.14 22.52 37.71
N TRP A 435 3.36 21.65 37.08
CA TRP A 435 3.41 21.41 35.63
C TRP A 435 3.02 22.65 34.84
N ASP A 436 1.98 23.39 35.24
CA ASP A 436 1.62 24.68 34.66
C ASP A 436 2.78 25.69 34.75
N THR A 437 3.55 25.64 35.84
CA THR A 437 4.75 26.49 36.01
C THR A 437 5.85 26.10 35.02
N ILE A 438 6.08 24.81 34.79
CA ILE A 438 6.97 24.35 33.71
C ILE A 438 6.47 24.86 32.36
N LEU A 439 5.19 24.66 32.04
CA LEU A 439 4.62 25.07 30.76
C LEU A 439 4.56 26.60 30.58
N ALA A 440 4.73 27.41 31.63
CA ALA A 440 4.91 28.85 31.49
C ALA A 440 6.23 29.19 30.80
N SER A 441 7.31 28.47 31.11
CA SER A 441 8.68 28.71 30.63
C SER A 441 9.12 27.78 29.49
N TYR A 442 8.49 26.61 29.37
CA TYR A 442 8.84 25.56 28.41
C TYR A 442 7.68 25.25 27.46
N THR A 443 8.03 24.77 26.27
CA THR A 443 7.12 24.15 25.32
C THR A 443 7.44 22.67 25.22
N ILE A 444 6.42 21.86 25.01
CA ILE A 444 6.62 20.47 24.59
C ILE A 444 7.02 20.51 23.11
N LEU A 445 8.18 19.93 22.81
CA LEU A 445 8.73 19.85 21.46
C LEU A 445 8.33 18.51 20.84
N PRO A 446 7.46 18.51 19.83
CA PRO A 446 7.09 17.30 19.10
C PRO A 446 8.18 16.85 18.12
N ASN A 447 7.96 15.70 17.50
CA ASN A 447 8.71 15.11 16.40
C ASN A 447 10.18 14.82 16.75
N GLN A 448 10.43 14.37 17.99
CA GLN A 448 11.77 14.06 18.48
C GLN A 448 11.96 12.56 18.74
N ASP A 449 13.22 12.11 18.84
CA ASP A 449 13.59 10.80 19.42
C ASP A 449 14.17 10.96 20.83
N ALA A 450 14.61 9.85 21.45
CA ALA A 450 15.17 9.81 22.80
C ALA A 450 16.46 10.65 23.00
N MET A 451 17.07 11.15 21.92
CA MET A 451 18.23 12.05 21.95
C MET A 451 17.88 13.48 21.53
N GLY A 452 16.61 13.73 21.22
CA GLY A 452 16.16 15.02 20.71
C GLY A 452 16.61 15.30 19.29
N HIS A 453 16.69 14.31 18.42
CA HIS A 453 16.81 14.53 16.98
C HIS A 453 15.44 14.69 16.34
N PHE A 454 15.35 15.49 15.28
CA PHE A 454 14.13 15.53 14.48
C PHE A 454 13.89 14.21 13.77
N SER A 455 12.70 13.64 13.99
CA SER A 455 12.25 12.44 13.27
C SER A 455 12.02 12.76 11.80
N LYS A 456 12.50 11.87 10.93
CA LYS A 456 12.45 11.95 9.46
C LYS A 456 11.83 10.70 8.84
N GLY A 457 11.61 9.65 9.62
CA GLY A 457 11.07 8.38 9.16
C GLY A 457 12.13 7.51 8.51
N ILE A 458 11.76 6.80 7.44
CA ILE A 458 12.66 5.86 6.77
C ILE A 458 12.97 6.36 5.36
N VAL A 459 14.24 6.32 4.96
CA VAL A 459 14.70 6.81 3.66
C VAL A 459 15.68 5.84 3.01
N GLY A 460 15.35 5.22 1.88
CA GLY A 460 16.30 4.34 1.18
C GLY A 460 17.61 5.05 0.80
N LEU A 461 17.51 6.14 0.03
CA LEU A 461 18.62 6.99 -0.36
C LEU A 461 18.35 8.46 0.01
N LYS A 462 19.05 8.97 1.02
CA LYS A 462 18.96 10.36 1.47
C LYS A 462 20.13 11.19 0.92
N LEU A 463 19.80 12.21 0.13
CA LEU A 463 20.73 13.16 -0.47
C LEU A 463 20.40 14.57 0.02
N ASP A 464 21.18 15.11 0.94
CA ASP A 464 20.86 16.35 1.64
C ASP A 464 21.99 17.38 1.51
N GLY A 465 21.72 18.57 0.99
CA GLY A 465 22.78 19.57 0.77
C GLY A 465 23.91 19.09 -0.15
N ILE A 466 23.59 18.42 -1.26
CA ILE A 466 24.59 17.86 -2.18
C ILE A 466 24.76 18.73 -3.43
N SER A 467 26.01 18.91 -3.86
CA SER A 467 26.34 19.48 -5.16
C SER A 467 27.05 18.46 -6.07
N LYS A 468 26.51 18.31 -7.30
CA LYS A 468 27.05 17.45 -8.39
C LYS A 468 27.06 15.95 -8.07
N ALA A 469 25.87 15.36 -7.92
CA ALA A 469 25.71 13.91 -7.79
C ALA A 469 25.40 13.23 -9.13
N ARG A 470 26.02 12.07 -9.38
CA ARG A 470 25.72 11.19 -10.52
C ARG A 470 25.31 9.81 -10.02
N ILE A 471 24.07 9.44 -10.27
CA ILE A 471 23.44 8.21 -9.80
C ILE A 471 23.15 7.36 -11.03
N LYS A 472 23.71 6.15 -11.13
CA LYS A 472 23.51 5.28 -12.28
C LYS A 472 23.23 3.85 -11.85
N SER A 473 22.15 3.26 -12.37
CA SER A 473 21.76 1.87 -12.04
C SER A 473 21.64 1.73 -10.52
N VAL A 474 20.72 2.49 -9.94
CA VAL A 474 20.43 2.43 -8.50
C VAL A 474 19.00 1.95 -8.31
N GLU A 475 18.82 1.00 -7.41
CA GLU A 475 17.53 0.43 -7.07
C GLU A 475 17.27 0.66 -5.59
N VAL A 476 16.07 1.17 -5.28
CA VAL A 476 15.57 1.30 -3.92
C VAL A 476 14.23 0.58 -3.84
N SER A 477 14.13 -0.48 -3.06
CA SER A 477 12.91 -1.26 -2.90
C SER A 477 12.60 -1.57 -1.44
N GLU A 478 11.37 -1.98 -1.16
CA GLU A 478 10.96 -2.57 0.13
C GLU A 478 11.32 -1.68 1.34
N VAL A 479 10.98 -0.39 1.26
CA VAL A 479 11.16 0.57 2.37
C VAL A 479 9.84 0.68 3.13
N THR A 480 9.79 0.08 4.32
CA THR A 480 8.56 -0.08 5.11
C THR A 480 8.65 0.63 6.45
N ASN A 481 7.82 1.66 6.63
CA ASN A 481 7.61 2.28 7.93
C ASN A 481 6.41 1.65 8.64
N ALA A 482 6.70 0.86 9.68
CA ALA A 482 5.74 0.11 10.47
C ALA A 482 5.15 0.91 11.65
N ALA A 483 5.52 2.19 11.80
CA ALA A 483 5.02 3.03 12.88
C ALA A 483 3.50 3.27 12.80
N ARG A 484 2.86 3.10 13.95
CA ARG A 484 1.42 3.19 14.20
C ARG A 484 1.11 4.51 14.89
N SER A 485 -0.15 4.92 14.89
CA SER A 485 -0.59 6.12 15.63
C SER A 485 -0.21 6.13 17.11
N VAL A 486 -0.09 4.94 17.74
CA VAL A 486 0.34 4.77 19.14
C VAL A 486 1.84 5.01 19.37
N ASP A 487 2.65 5.04 18.31
CA ASP A 487 4.09 5.34 18.41
C ASP A 487 4.36 6.87 18.40
N ARG A 488 3.31 7.68 18.25
CA ARG A 488 3.32 9.14 18.40
C ARG A 488 3.13 9.50 19.88
N SER A 489 3.82 10.53 20.35
CA SER A 489 3.71 11.04 21.71
C SER A 489 2.30 11.57 21.98
N PRO A 490 1.57 11.02 22.96
CA PRO A 490 0.26 11.53 23.33
C PRO A 490 0.37 12.91 23.99
N LEU A 491 1.45 13.19 24.73
CA LEU A 491 1.66 14.47 25.38
C LEU A 491 1.95 15.57 24.36
N ALA A 492 2.78 15.29 23.36
CA ALA A 492 3.01 16.20 22.24
C ALA A 492 1.73 16.45 21.44
N LEU A 493 0.94 15.42 21.17
CA LEU A 493 -0.33 15.54 20.45
C LEU A 493 -1.36 16.37 21.23
N ALA A 494 -1.38 16.26 22.57
CA ALA A 494 -2.22 17.09 23.41
C ALA A 494 -1.78 18.57 23.41
N ALA A 495 -0.47 18.82 23.33
CA ALA A 495 0.10 20.17 23.30
C ALA A 495 -0.09 20.88 21.95
N ASP A 496 0.02 20.14 20.84
CA ASP A 496 -0.20 20.64 19.48
C ASP A 496 -0.92 19.56 18.64
N PRO A 497 -2.25 19.58 18.54
CA PRO A 497 -2.99 18.58 17.77
C PRO A 497 -2.69 18.59 16.27
N ASP A 498 -2.14 19.69 15.74
CA ASP A 498 -1.97 19.92 14.30
C ASP A 498 -0.55 19.63 13.80
N TYR A 499 0.42 19.34 14.68
CA TYR A 499 1.79 19.06 14.21
C TYR A 499 1.85 17.78 13.36
N LEU A 500 2.82 17.75 12.46
CA LEU A 500 3.11 16.59 11.62
C LEU A 500 4.26 15.77 12.24
N TYR A 501 3.97 14.53 12.64
CA TYR A 501 5.02 13.58 13.02
C TYR A 501 5.65 12.99 11.75
N GLN A 502 6.83 13.47 11.38
CA GLN A 502 7.56 13.01 10.20
C GLN A 502 8.15 11.60 10.38
N GLY A 503 8.24 11.10 11.61
CA GLY A 503 8.67 9.72 11.90
C GLY A 503 7.77 8.66 11.27
N PHE A 504 6.55 9.00 10.84
CA PHE A 504 5.69 8.08 10.07
C PHE A 504 6.04 7.98 8.58
N ALA A 505 6.86 8.85 8.02
CA ALA A 505 7.09 8.87 6.58
C ALA A 505 8.00 7.71 6.11
N ALA A 506 7.75 7.21 4.90
CA ALA A 506 8.62 6.31 4.17
C ALA A 506 8.98 6.91 2.81
N ARG A 507 10.28 6.95 2.49
CA ARG A 507 10.81 7.55 1.27
C ARG A 507 11.77 6.59 0.57
N GLY A 508 11.62 6.43 -0.73
CA GLY A 508 12.62 5.73 -1.54
C GLY A 508 13.88 6.56 -1.68
N VAL A 509 13.79 7.67 -2.41
CA VAL A 509 14.86 8.65 -2.57
C VAL A 509 14.39 10.00 -2.04
N SER A 510 15.18 10.62 -1.16
CA SER A 510 14.95 11.99 -0.69
C SER A 510 16.08 12.88 -1.17
N VAL A 511 15.73 14.00 -1.81
CA VAL A 511 16.68 15.02 -2.27
C VAL A 511 16.31 16.35 -1.63
N ALA A 512 17.14 16.86 -0.75
CA ALA A 512 16.91 18.10 -0.01
C ALA A 512 18.03 19.11 -0.27
N ALA A 513 17.66 20.38 -0.46
CA ALA A 513 18.57 21.52 -0.69
C ALA A 513 19.79 21.23 -1.58
N SER A 514 19.58 20.55 -2.71
CA SER A 514 20.68 20.01 -3.53
C SER A 514 20.71 20.61 -4.94
N VAL A 515 21.88 20.57 -5.59
CA VAL A 515 22.10 21.13 -6.92
C VAL A 515 22.84 20.15 -7.85
N ASN A 516 22.40 20.10 -9.12
CA ASN A 516 22.98 19.27 -10.19
C ASN A 516 22.99 17.76 -9.85
N ILE A 517 21.80 17.21 -9.59
CA ILE A 517 21.59 15.79 -9.28
C ILE A 517 21.07 15.08 -10.53
N VAL A 518 21.88 14.16 -11.08
CA VAL A 518 21.56 13.45 -12.32
C VAL A 518 21.45 11.95 -12.05
N GLY A 519 20.28 11.37 -12.35
CA GLY A 519 19.95 9.97 -12.20
C GLY A 519 19.64 9.27 -13.52
N GLU A 520 20.39 8.21 -13.84
CA GLU A 520 20.19 7.34 -15.00
C GLU A 520 19.83 5.92 -14.51
N SER A 521 18.69 5.37 -14.94
CA SER A 521 18.22 4.04 -14.50
C SER A 521 18.10 3.93 -12.98
N VAL A 522 17.36 4.87 -12.38
CA VAL A 522 17.00 4.82 -10.95
C VAL A 522 15.63 4.16 -10.83
N GLN A 523 15.54 3.06 -10.09
CA GLN A 523 14.29 2.33 -9.84
C GLN A 523 13.90 2.49 -8.38
N VAL A 524 12.63 2.79 -8.13
CA VAL A 524 12.10 2.90 -6.77
C VAL A 524 10.78 2.15 -6.68
N SER A 525 10.69 1.12 -5.86
CA SER A 525 9.45 0.34 -5.69
C SER A 525 9.13 0.07 -4.23
N ASP A 526 7.91 -0.38 -3.96
CA ASP A 526 7.52 -0.97 -2.68
C ASP A 526 7.81 -0.10 -1.45
N ILE A 527 7.50 1.19 -1.57
CA ILE A 527 7.57 2.16 -0.47
C ILE A 527 6.26 2.13 0.30
N VAL A 528 6.32 1.71 1.56
CA VAL A 528 5.16 1.48 2.42
C VAL A 528 5.30 2.27 3.71
N SER A 529 4.22 2.89 4.15
CA SER A 529 4.09 3.51 5.46
C SER A 529 2.69 3.21 5.99
N VAL A 530 2.62 2.75 7.24
CA VAL A 530 1.36 2.42 7.91
C VAL A 530 0.57 3.69 8.26
N SER A 531 1.22 4.70 8.84
CA SER A 531 0.55 5.89 9.39
C SER A 531 0.94 7.22 8.73
N GLY A 532 1.82 7.22 7.74
CA GLY A 532 2.41 8.43 7.17
C GLY A 532 2.48 8.45 5.64
N SER A 533 3.28 9.39 5.12
CA SER A 533 3.46 9.56 3.68
C SER A 533 4.34 8.46 3.09
N GLN A 534 4.06 8.11 1.84
CA GLN A 534 4.81 7.15 1.03
C GLN A 534 5.27 7.85 -0.23
N VAL A 535 6.58 8.08 -0.37
CA VAL A 535 7.11 8.90 -1.46
C VAL A 535 8.25 8.15 -2.16
N CYS A 536 8.10 7.87 -3.46
CA CYS A 536 9.18 7.23 -4.22
C CYS A 536 10.38 8.18 -4.37
N VAL A 537 10.14 9.42 -4.81
CA VAL A 537 11.15 10.47 -4.92
C VAL A 537 10.60 11.73 -4.29
N ASP A 538 11.21 12.15 -3.20
CA ASP A 538 10.85 13.36 -2.47
C ASP A 538 11.86 14.46 -2.75
N ALA A 539 11.41 15.59 -3.30
CA ALA A 539 12.24 16.77 -3.53
C ALA A 539 11.83 17.82 -2.50
N ILE A 540 12.67 18.00 -1.49
CA ILE A 540 12.39 18.80 -0.30
C ILE A 540 13.20 20.09 -0.37
N ASN A 541 12.58 21.21 0.03
CA ASN A 541 13.19 22.53 -0.05
C ASN A 541 13.64 22.86 -1.49
N ARG A 542 14.62 23.75 -1.65
CA ARG A 542 15.04 24.24 -2.98
C ARG A 542 15.98 23.22 -3.62
N VAL A 543 15.55 22.55 -4.70
CA VAL A 543 16.40 21.63 -5.50
C VAL A 543 16.56 22.17 -6.92
N LEU A 544 17.81 22.29 -7.41
CA LEU A 544 18.12 22.85 -8.72
C LEU A 544 18.80 21.81 -9.63
N GLY A 545 18.29 21.63 -10.85
CA GLY A 545 18.89 20.71 -11.82
C GLY A 545 18.76 19.22 -11.43
N LEU A 546 17.61 18.83 -10.90
CA LEU A 546 17.25 17.43 -10.69
C LEU A 546 16.73 16.82 -12.00
N ASP A 547 17.52 15.92 -12.60
CA ASP A 547 17.10 15.07 -13.71
C ASP A 547 17.15 13.61 -13.25
N MET A 548 16.02 13.12 -12.72
CA MET A 548 15.90 11.75 -12.23
C MET A 548 14.61 11.12 -12.73
N ARG A 549 14.75 10.14 -13.62
CA ARG A 549 13.64 9.33 -14.13
C ARG A 549 13.46 8.11 -13.22
N ALA A 550 12.72 8.29 -12.13
CA ALA A 550 12.33 7.17 -11.27
C ALA A 550 10.98 6.59 -11.71
N GLU A 551 10.96 5.31 -12.05
CA GLU A 551 9.73 4.57 -12.30
C GLU A 551 9.24 3.98 -10.96
N GLY A 552 8.40 4.72 -10.22
CA GLY A 552 7.82 4.25 -8.97
C GLY A 552 6.29 4.14 -9.01
N ARG A 553 5.77 3.09 -8.38
CA ARG A 553 4.33 2.92 -8.11
C ARG A 553 4.10 2.96 -6.61
N ARG A 554 3.19 3.83 -6.16
CA ARG A 554 2.71 3.84 -4.76
C ARG A 554 1.99 2.54 -4.45
N VAL A 555 2.11 1.97 -3.26
CA VAL A 555 1.35 0.78 -2.84
C VAL A 555 0.22 1.18 -1.87
N VAL A 556 -1.00 0.70 -2.07
CA VAL A 556 -2.16 0.96 -1.20
C VAL A 556 -2.81 -0.37 -0.83
N LYS A 557 -2.83 -0.73 0.46
CA LYS A 557 -3.57 -1.90 0.96
C LYS A 557 -5.07 -1.59 1.01
N LEU A 558 -5.90 -2.57 0.62
CA LEU A 558 -7.36 -2.50 0.65
C LEU A 558 -7.93 -3.55 1.61
N TRP A 559 -8.91 -3.17 2.40
CA TRP A 559 -9.54 -3.99 3.44
C TRP A 559 -11.06 -4.01 3.28
N GLN A 560 -11.74 -4.94 3.95
CA GLN A 560 -13.20 -5.09 3.92
C GLN A 560 -13.91 -3.77 4.25
N SER A 561 -13.36 -3.02 5.23
CA SER A 561 -13.90 -1.72 5.64
C SER A 561 -13.95 -0.66 4.53
N ASP A 562 -13.12 -0.80 3.48
CA ASP A 562 -13.12 0.12 2.34
C ASP A 562 -14.38 -0.04 1.46
N PHE A 563 -15.10 -1.17 1.61
CA PHE A 563 -16.27 -1.53 0.82
C PHE A 563 -17.61 -1.36 1.55
N ASP A 564 -17.59 -1.13 2.87
CA ASP A 564 -18.80 -1.05 3.72
C ASP A 564 -19.80 0.00 3.23
N LYS A 565 -19.31 1.07 2.61
CA LYS A 565 -20.15 2.19 2.14
C LYS A 565 -20.66 2.02 0.71
N GLY A 566 -20.14 1.09 -0.07
CA GLY A 566 -20.42 1.01 -1.50
C GLY A 566 -19.19 0.72 -2.35
N THR A 567 -19.34 0.88 -3.67
CA THR A 567 -18.27 0.71 -4.66
C THR A 567 -17.02 1.50 -4.27
N LEU A 568 -15.86 0.84 -4.28
CA LEU A 568 -14.57 1.47 -4.11
C LEU A 568 -14.09 2.06 -5.44
N VAL A 569 -13.84 3.38 -5.47
CA VAL A 569 -13.55 4.12 -6.71
C VAL A 569 -12.05 4.46 -6.79
N LEU A 570 -11.31 3.68 -7.56
CA LEU A 570 -9.85 3.77 -7.72
C LEU A 570 -9.48 4.74 -8.87
N LYS A 571 -9.29 6.02 -8.52
CA LYS A 571 -8.98 7.09 -9.49
C LYS A 571 -7.50 7.44 -9.60
N ARG A 572 -6.67 7.12 -8.60
CA ARG A 572 -5.26 7.56 -8.56
C ARG A 572 -4.40 6.75 -9.53
N SER A 573 -3.62 7.45 -10.34
CA SER A 573 -2.68 6.88 -11.31
C SER A 573 -1.37 6.43 -10.64
N ASN A 574 -0.56 5.61 -11.33
CA ASN A 574 0.74 5.11 -10.86
C ASN A 574 0.69 4.46 -9.46
N THR A 575 -0.35 3.66 -9.21
CA THR A 575 -0.62 3.05 -7.91
C THR A 575 -0.82 1.54 -8.06
N ARG A 576 -0.25 0.75 -7.15
CA ARG A 576 -0.51 -0.67 -6.92
C ARG A 576 -1.47 -0.78 -5.73
N TYR A 577 -2.70 -1.15 -5.97
CA TYR A 577 -3.65 -1.51 -4.93
C TYR A 577 -3.49 -3.00 -4.62
N VAL A 578 -3.43 -3.38 -3.35
CA VAL A 578 -3.15 -4.74 -2.90
C VAL A 578 -4.22 -5.15 -1.90
N LEU A 579 -4.95 -6.24 -2.14
CA LEU A 579 -5.88 -6.74 -1.12
C LEU A 579 -5.11 -7.21 0.13
N GLY A 580 -5.62 -6.82 1.29
CA GLY A 580 -5.10 -7.22 2.59
C GLY A 580 -5.73 -8.49 3.14
N GLU A 581 -6.92 -8.84 2.67
CA GLU A 581 -7.77 -9.95 3.12
C GLU A 581 -8.80 -10.34 2.04
N ASP A 582 -9.55 -11.42 2.28
CA ASP A 582 -10.73 -11.76 1.47
C ASP A 582 -11.83 -10.71 1.65
N ILE A 583 -12.42 -10.27 0.54
CA ILE A 583 -13.43 -9.22 0.50
C ILE A 583 -14.77 -9.81 0.04
N VAL A 584 -15.82 -9.54 0.83
CA VAL A 584 -17.21 -9.78 0.49
C VAL A 584 -17.94 -8.44 0.35
N PHE A 585 -18.30 -8.07 -0.87
CA PHE A 585 -19.01 -6.84 -1.17
C PHE A 585 -20.46 -6.91 -0.68
N ARG A 586 -20.70 -6.29 0.48
CA ARG A 586 -22.00 -6.16 1.15
C ARG A 586 -22.22 -4.69 1.58
N PRO A 587 -22.50 -3.80 0.63
CA PRO A 587 -22.58 -2.38 0.93
C PRO A 587 -23.79 -2.08 1.83
N GLN A 588 -23.61 -1.22 2.82
CA GLN A 588 -24.65 -0.81 3.76
C GLN A 588 -25.27 -1.99 4.53
N GLY A 589 -24.41 -2.92 4.97
CA GLY A 589 -24.81 -4.18 5.63
C GLY A 589 -25.69 -4.05 6.88
N ASP A 590 -25.72 -2.88 7.51
CA ASP A 590 -26.54 -2.58 8.71
C ASP A 590 -28.01 -2.28 8.39
N LEU A 591 -28.36 -2.05 7.12
CA LEU A 591 -29.74 -1.78 6.71
C LEU A 591 -30.53 -3.08 6.55
N THR A 592 -31.85 -3.00 6.72
CA THR A 592 -32.79 -4.12 6.55
C THR A 592 -33.57 -4.01 5.22
N PRO A 593 -34.10 -5.13 4.69
CA PRO A 593 -34.90 -5.13 3.47
C PRO A 593 -36.26 -4.42 3.60
N GLU A 594 -36.63 -3.85 4.75
CA GLU A 594 -37.90 -3.13 4.95
C GLU A 594 -38.10 -1.95 3.97
N SER A 595 -37.00 -1.39 3.46
CA SER A 595 -37.00 -0.41 2.37
C SER A 595 -36.08 -0.91 1.25
N PRO A 596 -36.55 -1.85 0.40
CA PRO A 596 -35.75 -2.48 -0.64
C PRO A 596 -35.09 -1.47 -1.59
N GLU A 597 -35.72 -0.32 -1.84
CA GLU A 597 -35.17 0.73 -2.70
C GLU A 597 -33.98 1.49 -2.08
N THR A 598 -33.66 1.27 -0.81
CA THR A 598 -32.47 1.84 -0.15
C THR A 598 -31.52 0.78 0.39
N TRP A 599 -32.00 -0.45 0.57
CA TRP A 599 -31.23 -1.54 1.14
C TRP A 599 -30.15 -2.04 0.17
N MET A 600 -28.87 -1.83 0.51
CA MET A 600 -27.70 -2.15 -0.33
C MET A 600 -27.56 -1.29 -1.61
N PHE A 601 -28.18 -0.12 -1.65
CA PHE A 601 -28.09 0.80 -2.78
C PHE A 601 -27.63 2.20 -2.37
N PRO A 602 -26.98 2.97 -3.26
CA PRO A 602 -26.51 4.31 -2.94
C PRO A 602 -27.62 5.23 -2.42
N SER A 603 -27.35 5.91 -1.31
CA SER A 603 -28.25 6.96 -0.80
C SER A 603 -27.87 8.34 -1.36
N ARG A 604 -28.85 9.25 -1.42
CA ARG A 604 -28.61 10.64 -1.87
C ARG A 604 -27.61 11.42 -1.02
N ASN A 605 -27.40 11.00 0.22
CA ASN A 605 -26.48 11.68 1.14
C ASN A 605 -25.02 11.26 0.91
N GLN A 606 -24.77 10.22 0.12
CA GLN A 606 -23.43 9.79 -0.22
C GLN A 606 -22.93 10.56 -1.44
N GLN A 607 -22.25 11.69 -1.20
CA GLN A 607 -21.73 12.57 -2.25
C GLN A 607 -20.86 11.83 -3.30
N ALA A 608 -20.19 10.74 -2.92
CA ALA A 608 -19.40 9.92 -3.84
C ALA A 608 -20.23 9.22 -4.94
N TYR A 609 -21.54 9.03 -4.70
CA TYR A 609 -22.44 8.24 -5.56
C TYR A 609 -23.63 9.06 -6.10
N THR A 610 -23.61 10.38 -5.99
CA THR A 610 -24.66 11.25 -6.57
C THR A 610 -24.58 11.38 -8.09
N GLY A 611 -23.54 10.80 -8.70
CA GLY A 611 -23.33 10.79 -10.14
C GLY A 611 -24.32 9.92 -10.90
N SER A 612 -24.51 10.24 -12.17
CA SER A 612 -25.34 9.50 -13.13
C SER A 612 -24.96 8.02 -13.29
N ALA A 613 -23.70 7.66 -13.01
CA ALA A 613 -23.18 6.30 -13.09
C ALA A 613 -23.88 5.29 -12.15
N PHE A 614 -24.37 5.74 -10.98
CA PHE A 614 -24.91 4.89 -9.92
C PHE A 614 -26.45 4.84 -9.90
N ARG A 615 -27.12 5.29 -10.97
CA ARG A 615 -28.59 5.36 -11.05
C ARG A 615 -29.30 4.00 -10.94
N LEU A 616 -28.62 2.92 -11.32
CA LEU A 616 -29.11 1.54 -11.18
C LEU A 616 -28.44 0.83 -10.00
N GLY A 617 -27.92 1.57 -9.02
CA GLY A 617 -27.24 1.02 -7.86
C GLY A 617 -25.72 0.92 -7.97
N PHE A 618 -25.13 0.16 -7.04
CA PHE A 618 -23.71 -0.18 -7.09
C PHE A 618 -23.50 -1.22 -8.20
N PHE A 619 -23.05 -0.76 -9.36
CA PHE A 619 -22.83 -1.63 -10.51
C PHE A 619 -21.47 -2.36 -10.44
N ALA A 620 -20.62 -2.04 -9.46
CA ALA A 620 -19.40 -2.81 -9.22
C ALA A 620 -18.88 -2.78 -7.78
N ALA A 621 -18.06 -3.75 -7.36
CA ALA A 621 -17.31 -3.65 -6.11
C ALA A 621 -16.15 -2.65 -6.24
N ILE A 622 -15.38 -2.75 -7.33
CA ILE A 622 -14.28 -1.83 -7.66
C ILE A 622 -14.56 -1.16 -9.00
N THR A 623 -14.39 0.16 -9.06
CA THR A 623 -14.29 0.91 -10.33
C THR A 623 -12.89 1.46 -10.50
N LEU A 624 -12.31 1.29 -11.69
CA LEU A 624 -10.97 1.76 -12.04
C LEU A 624 -11.06 2.80 -13.15
N SER A 625 -10.54 4.00 -12.90
CA SER A 625 -10.45 5.05 -13.93
C SER A 625 -9.06 5.72 -13.99
N GLY A 626 -8.10 5.22 -13.21
CA GLY A 626 -6.73 5.71 -13.17
C GLY A 626 -5.88 5.23 -14.35
N TYR A 627 -4.70 5.83 -14.50
CA TYR A 627 -3.69 5.44 -15.48
C TYR A 627 -2.53 4.69 -14.81
N ASN A 628 -2.02 3.62 -15.41
CA ASN A 628 -0.89 2.84 -14.88
C ASN A 628 -1.18 2.30 -13.47
N VAL A 629 -2.28 1.56 -13.34
CA VAL A 629 -2.74 0.97 -12.08
C VAL A 629 -2.47 -0.52 -12.07
N VAL A 630 -1.98 -1.04 -10.95
CA VAL A 630 -1.97 -2.48 -10.66
C VAL A 630 -3.00 -2.73 -9.58
N LEU A 631 -3.90 -3.69 -9.78
CA LEU A 631 -4.76 -4.24 -8.75
C LEU A 631 -4.32 -5.68 -8.51
N ASP A 632 -3.62 -5.88 -7.41
CA ASP A 632 -3.08 -7.16 -6.97
C ASP A 632 -4.02 -7.73 -5.91
N LEU A 633 -4.68 -8.84 -6.23
CA LEU A 633 -5.55 -9.54 -5.28
C LEU A 633 -4.73 -10.27 -4.21
N ASN A 634 -3.41 -10.37 -4.36
CA ASN A 634 -2.47 -10.85 -3.35
C ASN A 634 -2.82 -12.22 -2.75
N GLY A 635 -3.37 -13.11 -3.57
CA GLY A 635 -3.82 -14.44 -3.20
C GLY A 635 -5.22 -14.50 -2.56
N TYR A 636 -5.87 -13.35 -2.34
CA TYR A 636 -7.20 -13.26 -1.73
C TYR A 636 -8.33 -13.29 -2.76
N THR A 637 -9.55 -13.45 -2.23
CA THR A 637 -10.80 -13.48 -2.97
C THR A 637 -11.52 -12.14 -2.90
N LEU A 638 -12.03 -11.65 -4.04
CA LEU A 638 -13.04 -10.58 -4.10
C LEU A 638 -14.36 -11.20 -4.59
N SER A 639 -15.43 -11.04 -3.81
CA SER A 639 -16.75 -11.62 -4.12
C SER A 639 -17.89 -10.68 -3.76
N GLN A 640 -19.06 -10.86 -4.37
CA GLN A 640 -20.32 -10.24 -3.97
C GLN A 640 -20.94 -11.05 -2.83
N SER A 641 -21.67 -10.39 -1.92
CA SER A 641 -22.55 -11.10 -0.99
C SER A 641 -23.77 -11.69 -1.70
N VAL A 642 -24.29 -12.81 -1.18
CA VAL A 642 -25.51 -13.46 -1.72
C VAL A 642 -26.70 -12.53 -1.69
N GLU A 643 -26.86 -11.76 -0.60
CA GLU A 643 -27.96 -10.83 -0.44
C GLU A 643 -27.92 -9.71 -1.49
N HIS A 644 -26.73 -9.12 -1.71
CA HIS A 644 -26.57 -8.09 -2.74
C HIS A 644 -26.74 -8.68 -4.15
N ALA A 645 -26.26 -9.91 -4.39
CA ALA A 645 -26.42 -10.60 -5.67
C ALA A 645 -27.88 -10.85 -6.05
N ASN A 646 -28.76 -11.05 -5.06
CA ASN A 646 -30.19 -11.28 -5.29
C ASN A 646 -30.94 -10.01 -5.71
N VAL A 647 -30.64 -8.87 -5.09
CA VAL A 647 -31.31 -7.59 -5.38
C VAL A 647 -30.66 -6.83 -6.54
N GLN A 648 -29.36 -6.99 -6.76
CA GLN A 648 -28.59 -6.33 -7.80
C GLN A 648 -27.98 -7.35 -8.75
N ARG A 649 -28.73 -7.77 -9.79
CA ARG A 649 -28.25 -8.67 -10.86
C ARG A 649 -27.46 -7.95 -11.96
N PHE A 650 -27.32 -6.63 -11.86
CA PHE A 650 -26.47 -5.81 -12.73
C PHE A 650 -25.21 -5.37 -11.95
N PHE A 651 -24.16 -6.20 -11.98
CA PHE A 651 -22.98 -6.03 -11.12
C PHE A 651 -21.68 -6.66 -11.66
N ALA A 652 -20.58 -5.92 -11.63
CA ALA A 652 -19.24 -6.44 -11.87
C ALA A 652 -18.40 -6.48 -10.58
N LEU A 653 -17.52 -7.46 -10.39
CA LEU A 653 -16.53 -7.33 -9.30
C LEU A 653 -15.56 -6.18 -9.59
N ILE A 654 -15.11 -6.09 -10.85
CA ILE A 654 -14.21 -5.02 -11.31
C ILE A 654 -14.74 -4.40 -12.60
N GLU A 655 -15.09 -3.11 -12.54
CA GLU A 655 -15.34 -2.28 -13.72
C GLU A 655 -14.10 -1.46 -14.08
N LEU A 656 -13.61 -1.58 -15.32
CA LEU A 656 -12.45 -0.83 -15.83
C LEU A 656 -12.82 0.57 -16.37
N ALA A 657 -13.84 1.20 -15.80
CA ALA A 657 -14.27 2.56 -16.13
C ALA A 657 -14.95 3.25 -14.94
N SER A 658 -15.18 4.56 -15.07
CA SER A 658 -15.96 5.35 -14.10
C SER A 658 -17.48 5.11 -14.16
N SER A 659 -17.95 4.37 -15.16
CA SER A 659 -19.36 4.07 -15.44
C SER A 659 -19.43 2.74 -16.21
N PRO A 660 -20.49 1.93 -16.04
CA PRO A 660 -20.59 0.63 -16.71
C PRO A 660 -20.83 0.76 -18.21
N PHE A 661 -21.34 1.91 -18.69
CA PHE A 661 -21.56 2.14 -20.10
C PHE A 661 -20.94 3.47 -20.56
N PRO A 662 -20.46 3.54 -21.81
CA PRO A 662 -20.27 4.81 -22.50
C PRO A 662 -21.58 5.63 -22.55
N PRO A 663 -21.49 6.95 -22.75
CA PRO A 663 -22.66 7.82 -22.88
C PRO A 663 -23.63 7.34 -23.97
N ASN A 664 -24.93 7.42 -23.68
CA ASN A 664 -26.06 7.05 -24.57
C ASN A 664 -26.11 5.58 -25.01
N GLN A 665 -25.41 4.70 -24.31
CA GLN A 665 -25.13 3.35 -24.78
C GLN A 665 -25.64 2.25 -23.82
N GLY A 666 -26.37 2.60 -22.76
CA GLY A 666 -26.92 1.66 -21.79
C GLY A 666 -28.40 1.87 -21.46
N PRO A 667 -28.96 1.04 -20.56
CA PRO A 667 -30.37 1.08 -20.16
C PRO A 667 -30.75 2.34 -19.39
N ALA A 668 -29.78 3.13 -18.91
CA ALA A 668 -29.99 4.44 -18.27
C ALA A 668 -29.07 5.53 -18.86
N SER A 669 -29.30 6.78 -18.47
CA SER A 669 -28.38 7.88 -18.77
C SER A 669 -27.24 7.90 -17.74
N PHE A 670 -26.06 7.41 -18.14
CA PHE A 670 -24.86 7.32 -17.30
C PHE A 670 -23.91 8.54 -17.45
N GLY A 671 -24.47 9.71 -17.76
CA GLY A 671 -23.71 10.97 -17.82
C GLY A 671 -23.29 11.40 -19.22
N GLY A 672 -22.66 12.58 -19.29
CA GLY A 672 -22.12 13.13 -20.54
C GLY A 672 -20.79 12.50 -20.96
N VAL A 673 -20.34 12.83 -22.18
CA VAL A 673 -19.06 12.32 -22.76
C VAL A 673 -17.85 12.61 -21.90
N ASP A 674 -17.83 13.76 -21.22
CA ASP A 674 -16.71 14.16 -20.35
C ASP A 674 -16.69 13.44 -18.98
N GLU A 675 -17.77 12.73 -18.62
CA GLU A 675 -17.90 12.01 -17.35
C GLU A 675 -17.36 10.56 -17.43
N PHE A 676 -17.36 9.96 -18.62
CA PHE A 676 -16.88 8.59 -18.84
C PHE A 676 -15.35 8.54 -18.95
N LYS A 677 -14.71 7.75 -18.08
CA LYS A 677 -13.25 7.59 -18.01
C LYS A 677 -12.89 6.10 -17.97
N ALA A 678 -12.45 5.58 -19.12
CA ALA A 678 -11.90 4.23 -19.22
C ALA A 678 -10.48 4.16 -18.64
N ALA A 679 -10.21 3.08 -17.89
CA ALA A 679 -8.88 2.83 -17.35
C ALA A 679 -7.87 2.50 -18.47
N ARG A 680 -6.61 2.88 -18.26
CA ARG A 680 -5.52 2.68 -19.22
C ARG A 680 -4.25 2.21 -18.52
N ARG A 681 -3.51 1.28 -19.14
CA ARG A 681 -2.34 0.61 -18.53
C ARG A 681 -2.73 -0.02 -17.19
N VAL A 682 -3.70 -0.92 -17.21
CA VAL A 682 -4.14 -1.62 -16.01
C VAL A 682 -3.58 -3.03 -15.98
N ARG A 683 -3.16 -3.47 -14.80
CA ARG A 683 -2.87 -4.87 -14.52
C ARG A 683 -3.75 -5.36 -13.37
N ILE A 684 -4.43 -6.49 -13.54
CA ILE A 684 -5.14 -7.19 -12.48
C ILE A 684 -4.45 -8.54 -12.29
N GLU A 685 -4.02 -8.86 -11.08
CA GLU A 685 -3.18 -10.04 -10.83
C GLU A 685 -3.42 -10.77 -9.51
N ASN A 686 -3.06 -12.05 -9.49
CA ASN A 686 -2.83 -12.90 -8.32
C ASN A 686 -4.02 -13.06 -7.35
N GLY A 687 -5.10 -13.75 -7.74
CA GLY A 687 -6.16 -14.11 -6.78
C GLY A 687 -7.44 -14.60 -7.41
N VAL A 688 -8.52 -14.57 -6.64
CA VAL A 688 -9.83 -15.16 -7.02
C VAL A 688 -10.89 -14.06 -7.13
N LEU A 689 -11.64 -14.08 -8.23
CA LEU A 689 -12.89 -13.36 -8.39
C LEU A 689 -14.03 -14.37 -8.22
N GLY A 690 -14.74 -14.30 -7.09
CA GLY A 690 -15.82 -15.21 -6.73
C GLY A 690 -17.18 -14.74 -7.23
N LEU A 691 -18.22 -14.99 -6.42
CA LEU A 691 -19.62 -14.67 -6.74
C LEU A 691 -19.79 -13.28 -7.36
N SER A 692 -20.41 -13.25 -8.54
CA SER A 692 -20.83 -12.03 -9.22
C SER A 692 -22.15 -12.27 -9.95
N SER A 693 -23.17 -11.47 -9.68
CA SER A 693 -24.46 -11.60 -10.34
C SER A 693 -24.48 -11.14 -11.81
N HIS A 694 -23.35 -10.65 -12.36
CA HIS A 694 -23.24 -10.32 -13.78
C HIS A 694 -21.84 -10.62 -14.34
N HIS A 695 -20.83 -9.83 -13.99
CA HIS A 695 -19.47 -9.94 -14.55
C HIS A 695 -18.38 -10.13 -13.49
N GLY A 696 -17.36 -10.95 -13.77
CA GLY A 696 -16.11 -10.91 -12.99
C GLY A 696 -15.38 -9.59 -13.27
N ILE A 697 -14.96 -9.40 -14.52
CA ILE A 697 -14.31 -8.17 -15.01
C ILE A 697 -15.08 -7.63 -16.20
N HIS A 698 -15.44 -6.35 -16.14
CA HIS A 698 -16.10 -5.65 -17.24
C HIS A 698 -15.34 -4.35 -17.60
N GLY A 699 -15.41 -3.94 -18.86
CA GLY A 699 -14.74 -2.72 -19.31
C GLY A 699 -15.06 -2.31 -20.73
N ASN A 700 -14.98 -1.00 -20.97
CA ASN A 700 -15.24 -0.38 -22.26
C ASN A 700 -14.10 0.59 -22.62
N HIS A 701 -13.61 0.51 -23.86
CA HIS A 701 -12.60 1.43 -24.43
C HIS A 701 -11.24 1.41 -23.72
N ASN A 702 -10.89 0.28 -23.08
CA ASN A 702 -9.65 0.15 -22.32
C ASN A 702 -8.43 0.00 -23.22
N VAL A 703 -7.28 0.49 -22.76
CA VAL A 703 -6.01 0.42 -23.50
C VAL A 703 -4.92 -0.14 -22.60
N ARG A 704 -4.21 -1.17 -23.06
CA ARG A 704 -3.14 -1.88 -22.33
C ARG A 704 -3.66 -2.48 -21.03
N VAL A 705 -4.46 -3.54 -21.16
CA VAL A 705 -4.98 -4.32 -20.02
C VAL A 705 -4.18 -5.60 -19.91
N THR A 706 -3.73 -5.94 -18.71
CA THR A 706 -3.09 -7.22 -18.40
C THR A 706 -3.86 -7.92 -17.30
N LEU A 707 -4.33 -9.14 -17.56
CA LEU A 707 -4.95 -10.02 -16.57
C LEU A 707 -4.01 -11.21 -16.38
N GLN A 708 -3.57 -11.49 -15.15
CA GLN A 708 -2.63 -12.60 -14.93
C GLN A 708 -2.79 -13.32 -13.60
N ASN A 709 -2.61 -14.63 -13.59
CA ASN A 709 -2.71 -15.46 -12.38
C ASN A 709 -4.06 -15.25 -11.66
N LEU A 710 -5.16 -15.40 -12.40
CA LEU A 710 -6.52 -15.18 -11.88
C LEU A 710 -7.36 -16.44 -11.99
N GLU A 711 -8.14 -16.73 -10.95
CA GLU A 711 -9.30 -17.62 -10.98
C GLU A 711 -10.57 -16.75 -10.99
N ILE A 712 -11.55 -17.06 -11.84
CA ILE A 712 -12.82 -16.34 -11.94
C ILE A 712 -13.95 -17.36 -11.99
N ARG A 713 -14.88 -17.27 -11.03
CA ARG A 713 -15.99 -18.23 -10.90
C ARG A 713 -17.27 -17.62 -10.37
N ASP A 714 -18.35 -18.38 -10.45
CA ASP A 714 -19.68 -18.06 -9.90
C ASP A 714 -20.26 -16.76 -10.47
N PHE A 715 -20.19 -16.60 -11.80
CA PHE A 715 -20.76 -15.46 -12.52
C PHE A 715 -21.99 -15.84 -13.37
N GLU A 716 -22.84 -14.86 -13.67
CA GLU A 716 -24.08 -15.09 -14.43
C GLU A 716 -24.00 -14.69 -15.91
N VAL A 717 -23.18 -13.70 -16.29
CA VAL A 717 -23.09 -13.24 -17.69
C VAL A 717 -21.70 -13.39 -18.27
N ALA A 718 -20.64 -12.89 -17.62
CA ALA A 718 -19.30 -13.17 -18.12
C ALA A 718 -18.20 -13.18 -17.06
N GLY A 719 -17.25 -14.11 -17.15
CA GLY A 719 -16.04 -14.05 -16.34
C GLY A 719 -15.22 -12.80 -16.70
N VAL A 720 -14.99 -12.57 -17.99
CA VAL A 720 -14.36 -11.36 -18.52
C VAL A 720 -15.14 -10.86 -19.73
N ALA A 721 -15.54 -9.59 -19.74
CA ALA A 721 -16.17 -8.94 -20.90
C ALA A 721 -15.52 -7.58 -21.17
N LEU A 722 -14.80 -7.44 -22.28
CA LEU A 722 -14.11 -6.21 -22.66
C LEU A 722 -14.51 -5.75 -24.07
N ASN A 723 -15.10 -4.55 -24.15
CA ASN A 723 -15.54 -3.97 -25.41
C ASN A 723 -14.55 -2.89 -25.86
N ARG A 724 -14.17 -2.94 -27.15
CA ARG A 724 -13.22 -2.03 -27.80
C ARG A 724 -11.89 -1.93 -27.05
N VAL A 725 -11.33 -3.06 -26.63
CA VAL A 725 -10.05 -3.11 -25.91
C VAL A 725 -8.88 -3.12 -26.86
N HIS A 726 -7.86 -2.30 -26.60
CA HIS A 726 -6.63 -2.25 -27.37
C HIS A 726 -5.46 -2.76 -26.51
N ASN A 727 -4.70 -3.74 -26.99
CA ASN A 727 -3.58 -4.35 -26.27
C ASN A 727 -4.03 -5.06 -24.99
N LEU A 728 -4.84 -6.11 -25.14
CA LEU A 728 -5.22 -7.01 -24.06
C LEU A 728 -4.21 -8.15 -23.95
N ARG A 729 -3.74 -8.44 -22.74
CA ARG A 729 -2.92 -9.62 -22.43
C ARG A 729 -3.57 -10.40 -21.30
N MET A 730 -3.89 -11.66 -21.53
CA MET A 730 -4.35 -12.60 -20.52
C MET A 730 -3.34 -13.73 -20.41
N ARG A 731 -2.85 -14.01 -19.20
CA ARG A 731 -1.85 -15.06 -18.95
C ARG A 731 -2.17 -15.84 -17.70
N ASP A 732 -2.23 -17.17 -17.79
CA ASP A 732 -2.49 -18.03 -16.62
C ASP A 732 -3.81 -17.63 -15.93
N VAL A 733 -4.90 -17.62 -16.72
CA VAL A 733 -6.24 -17.21 -16.27
C VAL A 733 -7.19 -18.41 -16.37
N TYR A 734 -7.88 -18.71 -15.28
CA TYR A 734 -8.83 -19.80 -15.18
C TYR A 734 -10.23 -19.25 -14.92
N VAL A 735 -11.12 -19.40 -15.89
CA VAL A 735 -12.52 -18.98 -15.80
C VAL A 735 -13.38 -20.23 -15.73
N HIS A 736 -14.07 -20.48 -14.63
CA HIS A 736 -14.85 -21.70 -14.52
C HIS A 736 -16.11 -21.53 -13.69
N SER A 737 -17.04 -22.50 -13.82
CA SER A 737 -18.22 -22.58 -12.97
C SER A 737 -19.08 -21.33 -13.05
N SER A 738 -20.07 -21.31 -13.95
CA SER A 738 -21.13 -20.31 -13.83
C SER A 738 -21.89 -20.48 -12.51
N ARG A 739 -22.54 -19.42 -12.05
CA ARG A 739 -23.38 -19.47 -10.85
C ARG A 739 -24.49 -20.51 -11.01
N THR A 740 -24.76 -21.32 -9.98
CA THR A 740 -25.80 -22.38 -10.03
C THR A 740 -26.86 -22.25 -8.92
N ASP A 741 -26.82 -21.14 -8.18
CA ASP A 741 -27.72 -20.79 -7.09
C ASP A 741 -28.36 -19.41 -7.34
N VAL A 742 -28.99 -19.22 -8.49
CA VAL A 742 -29.72 -18.00 -8.88
C VAL A 742 -31.19 -18.10 -8.44
N PRO A 743 -31.59 -17.62 -7.25
CA PRO A 743 -32.96 -17.78 -6.75
C PRO A 743 -33.94 -16.80 -7.39
N SER A 744 -33.46 -15.65 -7.88
CA SER A 744 -34.30 -14.56 -8.36
C SER A 744 -34.20 -14.33 -9.87
N ALA A 745 -35.33 -14.05 -10.50
CA ALA A 745 -35.43 -13.57 -11.87
C ALA A 745 -34.96 -12.11 -11.97
N GLY A 746 -34.53 -11.68 -13.16
CA GLY A 746 -34.08 -10.30 -13.40
C GLY A 746 -35.15 -9.24 -13.09
N ALA A 747 -36.43 -9.63 -13.10
CA ALA A 747 -37.57 -8.79 -12.72
C ALA A 747 -37.49 -8.23 -11.29
N LEU A 748 -36.80 -8.93 -10.37
CA LEU A 748 -36.57 -8.43 -9.01
C LEU A 748 -35.68 -7.17 -9.02
N SER A 749 -34.54 -7.20 -9.71
CA SER A 749 -33.68 -6.00 -9.84
C SER A 749 -34.41 -4.87 -10.57
N GLN A 750 -35.17 -5.17 -11.63
CA GLN A 750 -35.98 -4.15 -12.31
C GLN A 750 -36.99 -3.50 -11.37
N SER A 751 -37.63 -4.30 -10.51
CA SER A 751 -38.58 -3.80 -9.51
C SER A 751 -37.92 -2.85 -8.51
N VAL A 752 -36.73 -3.20 -8.01
CA VAL A 752 -35.96 -2.35 -7.10
C VAL A 752 -35.53 -1.04 -7.78
N PHE A 753 -35.05 -1.10 -9.03
CA PHE A 753 -34.68 0.08 -9.81
C PHE A 753 -35.88 1.00 -10.07
N LEU A 754 -37.05 0.44 -10.38
CA LEU A 754 -38.25 1.22 -10.63
C LEU A 754 -38.79 1.87 -9.35
N LEU A 755 -38.70 1.17 -8.22
CA LEU A 755 -39.01 1.74 -6.90
C LEU A 755 -38.06 2.91 -6.57
N GLN A 756 -36.77 2.77 -6.83
CA GLN A 756 -35.82 3.86 -6.69
C GLN A 756 -36.15 5.05 -7.56
N ALA A 757 -36.44 4.79 -8.84
CA ALA A 757 -36.76 5.84 -9.78
C ALA A 757 -38.01 6.60 -9.38
N SER A 758 -39.05 5.87 -8.97
CA SER A 758 -40.31 6.42 -8.50
C SER A 758 -40.16 7.26 -7.22
N ARG A 759 -39.28 6.84 -6.30
CA ARG A 759 -39.06 7.55 -5.03
C ARG A 759 -38.20 8.79 -5.19
N PHE A 760 -37.11 8.69 -5.97
CA PHE A 760 -36.07 9.71 -5.98
C PHE A 760 -36.24 10.66 -7.16
N PHE A 761 -36.60 10.17 -8.34
CA PHE A 761 -36.53 10.97 -9.55
C PHE A 761 -37.87 11.45 -10.09
N LEU A 762 -38.99 10.90 -9.62
CA LEU A 762 -40.33 11.32 -10.00
C LEU A 762 -40.98 12.15 -8.89
N THR A 763 -41.82 13.10 -9.30
CA THR A 763 -42.82 13.72 -8.44
C THR A 763 -44.01 12.74 -8.34
N PRO A 764 -44.21 12.05 -7.21
CA PRO A 764 -45.16 10.95 -7.15
C PRO A 764 -46.61 11.46 -7.19
N THR A 765 -47.42 10.86 -8.06
CA THR A 765 -48.89 10.96 -7.99
C THR A 765 -49.44 9.99 -6.94
N THR A 766 -50.71 10.13 -6.56
CA THR A 766 -51.39 9.15 -5.69
C THR A 766 -51.32 7.75 -6.28
N ALA A 767 -51.58 7.60 -7.58
CA ALA A 767 -51.51 6.31 -8.27
C ALA A 767 -50.10 5.69 -8.23
N ILE A 768 -49.05 6.48 -8.52
CA ILE A 768 -47.66 6.01 -8.44
C ILE A 768 -47.32 5.59 -6.99
N SER A 769 -47.76 6.36 -6.00
CA SER A 769 -47.49 6.07 -4.58
C SER A 769 -48.13 4.76 -4.12
N GLU A 770 -49.38 4.52 -4.49
CA GLU A 770 -50.12 3.30 -4.16
C GLU A 770 -49.50 2.07 -4.83
N LYS A 771 -49.20 2.15 -6.14
CA LYS A 771 -48.59 1.03 -6.87
C LYS A 771 -47.15 0.75 -6.42
N ALA A 772 -46.39 1.79 -6.09
CA ALA A 772 -45.05 1.62 -5.51
C ALA A 772 -45.11 0.96 -4.13
N ALA A 773 -46.11 1.25 -3.31
CA ALA A 773 -46.30 0.57 -2.02
C ALA A 773 -46.63 -0.92 -2.18
N ALA A 774 -47.47 -1.27 -3.17
CA ALA A 774 -47.76 -2.66 -3.51
C ALA A 774 -46.51 -3.41 -3.99
N LEU A 775 -45.74 -2.82 -4.91
CA LEU A 775 -44.49 -3.41 -5.39
C LEU A 775 -43.46 -3.55 -4.28
N ARG A 776 -43.30 -2.54 -3.42
CA ARG A 776 -42.41 -2.60 -2.25
C ARG A 776 -42.76 -3.78 -1.34
N THR A 777 -44.04 -3.98 -1.06
CA THR A 777 -44.51 -5.08 -0.22
C THR A 777 -44.18 -6.44 -0.84
N ALA A 778 -44.41 -6.58 -2.14
CA ALA A 778 -44.10 -7.82 -2.86
C ALA A 778 -42.59 -8.13 -2.85
N VAL A 779 -41.75 -7.12 -3.11
CA VAL A 779 -40.28 -7.26 -3.05
C VAL A 779 -39.82 -7.60 -1.63
N TYR A 780 -40.35 -6.92 -0.61
CA TYR A 780 -40.03 -7.19 0.79
C TYR A 780 -40.35 -8.63 1.18
N ASN A 781 -41.57 -9.12 0.86
CA ASN A 781 -41.97 -10.49 1.18
C ASN A 781 -41.03 -11.50 0.52
N PHE A 782 -40.71 -11.32 -0.77
CA PHE A 782 -39.78 -12.20 -1.46
C PHE A 782 -38.38 -12.21 -0.82
N LEU A 783 -37.85 -11.04 -0.45
CA LEU A 783 -36.53 -10.95 0.19
C LEU A 783 -36.51 -11.50 1.62
N ASN A 784 -37.65 -11.46 2.32
CA ASN A 784 -37.76 -11.87 3.71
C ASN A 784 -38.01 -13.38 3.88
N ASP A 785 -38.91 -13.97 3.08
CA ASP A 785 -39.30 -15.37 3.23
C ASP A 785 -39.44 -16.15 1.90
N GLY A 786 -39.11 -15.53 0.77
CA GLY A 786 -39.21 -16.14 -0.56
C GLY A 786 -40.63 -16.19 -1.12
N SER A 787 -41.62 -15.57 -0.45
CA SER A 787 -43.00 -15.53 -0.94
C SER A 787 -43.13 -14.75 -2.24
N ASP A 788 -43.51 -15.45 -3.31
CA ASP A 788 -43.82 -14.88 -4.62
C ASP A 788 -45.09 -15.50 -5.21
N PRO A 789 -46.28 -15.08 -4.74
CA PRO A 789 -47.55 -15.61 -5.22
C PRO A 789 -47.81 -15.32 -6.70
N SER A 790 -47.13 -14.31 -7.26
CA SER A 790 -47.20 -13.95 -8.68
C SER A 790 -46.25 -14.74 -9.58
N GLY A 791 -45.27 -15.46 -9.03
CA GLY A 791 -44.15 -16.02 -9.81
C GLY A 791 -43.29 -14.96 -10.51
N LEU A 792 -43.34 -13.71 -10.05
CA LEU A 792 -42.69 -12.55 -10.65
C LEU A 792 -41.18 -12.54 -10.37
N PHE A 793 -40.76 -12.93 -9.17
CA PHE A 793 -39.40 -12.81 -8.66
C PHE A 793 -38.66 -14.13 -8.61
N SER A 794 -39.32 -15.27 -8.47
CA SER A 794 -38.65 -16.58 -8.46
C SER A 794 -38.04 -16.90 -9.83
N SER A 795 -36.77 -17.32 -9.83
CA SER A 795 -36.15 -17.87 -11.03
C SER A 795 -36.83 -19.20 -11.40
N GLN A 796 -37.11 -19.38 -12.69
CA GLN A 796 -37.64 -20.64 -13.22
C GLN A 796 -36.56 -21.49 -13.91
N SER A 797 -35.30 -21.06 -13.85
CA SER A 797 -34.17 -21.76 -14.48
C SER A 797 -33.61 -22.92 -13.65
N GLY A 798 -34.17 -23.17 -12.46
CA GLY A 798 -33.65 -24.16 -11.52
C GLY A 798 -32.35 -23.73 -10.83
N GLY A 799 -32.11 -22.42 -10.70
CA GLY A 799 -30.90 -21.86 -10.08
C GLY A 799 -29.80 -21.48 -11.10
N LEU A 800 -30.01 -21.71 -12.39
CA LEU A 800 -29.02 -21.41 -13.42
C LEU A 800 -29.12 -19.97 -13.95
N PRO A 801 -28.08 -19.41 -14.59
CA PRO A 801 -28.17 -18.13 -15.24
C PRO A 801 -29.19 -18.19 -16.38
N ASP A 802 -30.14 -17.25 -16.35
CA ASP A 802 -31.30 -17.17 -17.25
C ASP A 802 -31.25 -15.97 -18.20
N GLY A 803 -30.19 -15.17 -18.13
CA GLY A 803 -30.00 -13.99 -18.97
C GLY A 803 -29.67 -14.32 -20.43
N SER A 804 -29.60 -13.27 -21.24
CA SER A 804 -29.40 -13.40 -22.69
C SER A 804 -28.06 -13.97 -23.13
N LEU A 805 -27.04 -13.96 -22.28
CA LEU A 805 -25.71 -14.49 -22.57
C LEU A 805 -25.06 -15.02 -21.30
N LEU A 806 -24.41 -16.16 -21.41
CA LEU A 806 -23.39 -16.61 -20.47
C LEU A 806 -22.07 -16.84 -21.24
N ALA A 807 -20.99 -16.20 -20.83
CA ALA A 807 -19.70 -16.25 -21.50
C ALA A 807 -18.54 -16.49 -20.54
N GLY A 808 -17.53 -17.30 -20.91
CA GLY A 808 -16.29 -17.34 -20.14
C GLY A 808 -15.49 -16.06 -20.32
N VAL A 809 -14.99 -15.86 -21.55
CA VAL A 809 -14.25 -14.67 -21.96
C VAL A 809 -14.87 -14.09 -23.22
N MET A 810 -15.15 -12.80 -23.20
CA MET A 810 -15.70 -12.05 -24.32
C MET A 810 -14.86 -10.80 -24.62
N VAL A 811 -14.46 -10.66 -25.88
CA VAL A 811 -13.91 -9.43 -26.44
C VAL A 811 -14.78 -9.01 -27.62
N SER A 812 -15.37 -7.81 -27.58
CA SER A 812 -16.17 -7.28 -28.70
C SER A 812 -15.66 -5.92 -29.18
N ALA A 813 -16.03 -5.50 -30.39
CA ALA A 813 -15.78 -4.16 -30.93
C ALA A 813 -16.72 -3.09 -30.35
N ARG A 814 -17.93 -3.48 -29.95
CA ARG A 814 -18.99 -2.60 -29.44
C ARG A 814 -19.65 -3.22 -28.21
N LEU A 815 -20.62 -2.51 -27.63
CA LEU A 815 -21.48 -3.10 -26.61
C LEU A 815 -22.29 -4.25 -27.19
N ASN A 816 -22.30 -5.38 -26.47
CA ASN A 816 -22.91 -6.63 -26.92
C ASN A 816 -24.43 -6.70 -26.64
N ILE A 817 -25.16 -5.70 -27.12
CA ILE A 817 -26.62 -5.57 -26.92
C ILE A 817 -27.40 -6.33 -28.02
N GLY A 818 -26.88 -6.40 -29.25
CA GLY A 818 -27.54 -7.02 -30.41
C GLY A 818 -26.88 -8.29 -30.98
N LEU A 819 -27.41 -8.80 -32.10
CA LEU A 819 -26.87 -9.94 -32.88
C LEU A 819 -25.83 -9.45 -33.91
N PHE A 820 -24.58 -9.29 -33.48
CA PHE A 820 -23.49 -8.90 -34.39
C PHE A 820 -23.07 -10.02 -35.37
N GLU A 821 -23.53 -11.26 -35.11
CA GLU A 821 -23.33 -12.44 -35.97
C GLU A 821 -24.09 -12.35 -37.31
N THR A 822 -24.79 -11.24 -37.60
CA THR A 822 -25.52 -11.04 -38.87
C THR A 822 -25.22 -9.72 -39.62
N GLU A 823 -24.39 -8.80 -39.09
CA GLU A 823 -24.13 -7.50 -39.73
C GLU A 823 -22.88 -7.46 -40.63
N THR A 824 -22.91 -6.63 -41.68
CA THR A 824 -21.81 -6.50 -42.66
C THR A 824 -20.47 -6.05 -42.04
N PRO A 825 -19.31 -6.53 -42.52
CA PRO A 825 -18.04 -6.36 -41.81
C PRO A 825 -17.48 -4.92 -41.80
N TYR A 826 -17.42 -4.30 -40.62
CA TYR A 826 -16.92 -2.94 -40.37
C TYR A 826 -15.43 -2.92 -39.91
N TRP A 827 -14.49 -3.40 -40.73
CA TRP A 827 -13.04 -3.34 -40.39
C TRP A 827 -12.39 -1.98 -40.62
N ARG A 828 -13.07 -1.10 -41.36
CA ARG A 828 -12.47 0.14 -41.89
C ARG A 828 -12.53 1.31 -40.91
N ASP A 829 -13.26 1.17 -39.80
CA ASP A 829 -13.42 2.20 -38.78
C ASP A 829 -12.55 1.97 -37.54
N GLN A 830 -12.27 3.04 -36.79
CA GLN A 830 -11.43 3.05 -35.58
C GLN A 830 -12.09 2.37 -34.34
N ASP A 831 -13.18 1.64 -34.55
CA ASP A 831 -14.08 1.11 -33.52
C ASP A 831 -13.97 -0.42 -33.38
N VAL A 832 -12.75 -0.97 -33.37
CA VAL A 832 -12.48 -2.42 -33.20
C VAL A 832 -11.62 -2.69 -31.97
N SER A 833 -11.74 -3.90 -31.39
CA SER A 833 -10.76 -4.43 -30.45
C SER A 833 -9.50 -4.85 -31.19
N ARG A 834 -8.30 -4.63 -30.63
CA ARG A 834 -7.05 -4.96 -31.31
C ARG A 834 -5.93 -5.41 -30.40
N ASP A 835 -4.99 -6.18 -30.95
CA ASP A 835 -3.81 -6.69 -30.26
C ASP A 835 -4.21 -7.50 -29.00
N VAL A 836 -4.99 -8.55 -29.20
CA VAL A 836 -5.49 -9.42 -28.13
C VAL A 836 -4.57 -10.62 -28.01
N GLN A 837 -4.05 -10.88 -26.82
CA GLN A 837 -3.17 -12.01 -26.54
C GLN A 837 -3.72 -12.83 -25.37
N LEU A 838 -4.06 -14.09 -25.64
CA LEU A 838 -4.50 -15.06 -24.65
C LEU A 838 -3.46 -16.16 -24.57
N LYS A 839 -2.93 -16.43 -23.38
CA LYS A 839 -1.93 -17.47 -23.14
C LYS A 839 -2.26 -18.25 -21.88
N ASN A 840 -2.32 -19.58 -21.96
CA ASN A 840 -2.67 -20.44 -20.81
C ASN A 840 -4.00 -20.00 -20.18
N VAL A 841 -5.05 -19.92 -21.01
CA VAL A 841 -6.40 -19.57 -20.56
C VAL A 841 -7.26 -20.81 -20.56
N VAL A 842 -7.90 -21.12 -19.44
CA VAL A 842 -8.81 -22.26 -19.32
C VAL A 842 -10.21 -21.72 -19.02
N ILE A 843 -11.20 -22.20 -19.77
CA ILE A 843 -12.61 -21.84 -19.63
C ILE A 843 -13.40 -23.14 -19.44
N GLU A 844 -14.04 -23.35 -18.28
CA GLU A 844 -14.79 -24.59 -18.08
C GLU A 844 -16.07 -24.54 -17.24
N ASN A 845 -16.90 -25.57 -17.39
CA ASN A 845 -18.10 -25.81 -16.56
C ASN A 845 -19.07 -24.62 -16.56
N LEU A 846 -19.35 -24.07 -17.74
CA LEU A 846 -20.34 -23.01 -17.91
C LEU A 846 -21.69 -23.66 -18.20
N VAL A 847 -22.60 -23.59 -17.23
CA VAL A 847 -23.95 -24.15 -17.29
C VAL A 847 -24.97 -23.01 -17.21
N GLY A 848 -25.91 -22.98 -18.13
CA GLY A 848 -26.94 -21.96 -18.18
C GLY A 848 -28.25 -22.46 -18.75
N ARG A 849 -29.31 -21.69 -18.52
CA ARG A 849 -30.64 -21.94 -19.05
C ARG A 849 -31.27 -20.60 -19.46
N PRO A 850 -30.76 -19.97 -20.54
CA PRO A 850 -31.29 -18.70 -21.03
C PRO A 850 -32.79 -18.79 -21.26
N ARG A 851 -33.51 -17.75 -20.86
CA ARG A 851 -34.96 -17.68 -21.02
C ARG A 851 -35.39 -16.49 -21.85
N GLU A 852 -36.36 -16.73 -22.71
CA GLU A 852 -37.02 -15.69 -23.49
C GLU A 852 -38.04 -14.90 -22.67
N THR A 853 -38.13 -13.61 -22.95
CA THR A 853 -39.20 -12.72 -22.48
C THR A 853 -39.92 -12.16 -23.69
N GLY A 854 -41.23 -12.41 -23.78
CA GLY A 854 -42.10 -11.80 -24.77
C GLY A 854 -42.20 -10.29 -24.54
N ALA A 855 -42.01 -9.51 -25.60
CA ALA A 855 -42.04 -8.06 -25.55
C ALA A 855 -42.86 -7.48 -26.70
N LEU A 856 -43.42 -6.28 -26.53
CA LEU A 856 -44.08 -5.54 -27.62
C LEU A 856 -43.09 -4.61 -28.31
N LYS A 857 -43.13 -4.56 -29.65
CA LYS A 857 -42.30 -3.66 -30.48
C LYS A 857 -43.13 -2.95 -31.54
N THR A 858 -42.95 -1.64 -31.70
CA THR A 858 -43.70 -0.82 -32.68
C THR A 858 -43.49 -1.32 -34.12
N THR A 859 -44.56 -1.36 -34.91
CA THR A 859 -44.56 -1.75 -36.33
C THR A 859 -43.98 -0.68 -37.27
N SER A 860 -44.17 0.60 -36.92
CA SER A 860 -43.53 1.73 -37.61
C SER A 860 -42.42 2.31 -36.73
N PRO A 861 -41.18 2.51 -37.24
CA PRO A 861 -40.18 3.28 -36.53
C PRO A 861 -40.75 4.70 -36.35
N ARG A 862 -41.16 5.05 -35.13
CA ARG A 862 -41.64 6.42 -34.86
C ARG A 862 -40.57 7.40 -35.34
N THR A 863 -40.98 8.40 -36.10
CA THR A 863 -40.20 9.62 -36.35
C THR A 863 -40.05 10.41 -35.04
N VAL A 864 -39.29 9.90 -34.08
CA VAL A 864 -38.97 10.62 -32.83
C VAL A 864 -37.73 11.48 -33.01
N VAL A 865 -37.81 12.67 -32.43
CA VAL A 865 -37.00 13.88 -32.70
C VAL A 865 -35.64 13.89 -31.97
N ASP A 866 -35.18 12.82 -31.33
CA ASP A 866 -33.87 12.82 -30.62
C ASP A 866 -32.96 11.63 -30.96
N PRO A 867 -31.94 11.82 -31.84
CA PRO A 867 -30.96 10.80 -32.21
C PRO A 867 -30.13 10.26 -31.03
N ARG A 868 -30.20 10.86 -29.83
CA ARG A 868 -29.48 10.38 -28.64
C ARG A 868 -30.15 9.21 -27.92
N THR A 869 -31.34 8.79 -28.35
CA THR A 869 -32.11 7.68 -27.74
C THR A 869 -32.19 6.40 -28.59
N GLU A 870 -31.62 6.42 -29.81
CA GLU A 870 -31.81 5.39 -30.85
C GLU A 870 -31.18 4.02 -30.59
N ALA A 871 -30.17 3.88 -29.71
CA ALA A 871 -29.44 2.59 -29.62
C ALA A 871 -30.16 1.52 -28.77
N TYR A 872 -30.76 1.92 -27.64
CA TYR A 872 -31.32 0.97 -26.66
C TYR A 872 -32.85 0.86 -26.76
N GLN A 873 -33.57 1.95 -27.02
CA GLN A 873 -35.04 2.02 -26.93
C GLN A 873 -35.75 1.89 -28.28
N ASN A 874 -35.30 0.97 -29.14
CA ASN A 874 -35.80 0.77 -30.51
C ASN A 874 -37.26 0.28 -30.58
N GLY A 875 -38.20 1.14 -30.17
CA GLY A 875 -39.63 0.96 -30.32
C GLY A 875 -40.26 -0.12 -29.44
N HIS A 876 -39.58 -0.65 -28.41
CA HIS A 876 -40.19 -1.65 -27.53
C HIS A 876 -40.93 -1.02 -26.35
N ALA A 877 -41.95 -1.71 -25.84
CA ALA A 877 -42.67 -1.30 -24.64
C ALA A 877 -41.79 -1.57 -23.41
N SER A 878 -41.20 -0.49 -22.87
CA SER A 878 -40.46 -0.52 -21.61
C SER A 878 -40.76 0.70 -20.76
N ASP A 879 -40.48 0.59 -19.47
CA ASP A 879 -40.61 1.71 -18.53
C ASP A 879 -39.41 2.68 -18.60
N ILE A 880 -39.37 3.64 -17.66
CA ILE A 880 -38.35 4.70 -17.60
C ILE A 880 -36.93 4.22 -17.25
N ILE A 881 -36.78 2.99 -16.72
CA ILE A 881 -35.49 2.34 -16.44
C ILE A 881 -35.10 1.32 -17.53
N ALA A 882 -35.90 1.24 -18.61
CA ALA A 882 -35.78 0.30 -19.71
C ALA A 882 -36.05 -1.17 -19.33
N ALA A 883 -36.84 -1.43 -18.29
CA ALA A 883 -37.35 -2.77 -18.04
C ALA A 883 -38.49 -3.07 -19.01
N VAL A 884 -38.46 -4.25 -19.63
CA VAL A 884 -39.47 -4.69 -20.61
C VAL A 884 -40.82 -4.86 -19.92
N PHE A 885 -41.89 -4.47 -20.61
CA PHE A 885 -43.26 -4.83 -20.24
C PHE A 885 -43.53 -6.28 -20.68
N ASP A 886 -43.33 -7.22 -19.75
CA ASP A 886 -43.32 -8.67 -19.99
C ASP A 886 -44.72 -9.21 -20.30
N VAL A 887 -45.03 -9.35 -21.59
CA VAL A 887 -46.36 -9.78 -22.03
C VAL A 887 -46.67 -11.24 -21.71
N ASP A 888 -45.66 -12.08 -21.51
CA ASP A 888 -45.88 -13.49 -21.14
C ASP A 888 -46.49 -13.62 -19.74
N ARG A 889 -46.38 -12.57 -18.92
CA ARG A 889 -46.91 -12.55 -17.54
C ARG A 889 -48.17 -11.74 -17.39
N VAL A 890 -48.41 -10.77 -18.27
CA VAL A 890 -49.51 -9.81 -18.12
C VAL A 890 -50.66 -10.03 -19.10
N VAL A 891 -50.55 -10.95 -20.06
CA VAL A 891 -51.61 -11.26 -21.03
C VAL A 891 -52.17 -12.65 -20.77
N ASP A 892 -53.46 -12.73 -20.46
CA ASP A 892 -54.19 -14.00 -20.33
C ASP A 892 -54.77 -14.42 -21.68
N ILE A 893 -54.05 -15.28 -22.40
CA ILE A 893 -54.47 -15.79 -23.72
C ILE A 893 -55.76 -16.62 -23.65
N ASP A 894 -56.02 -17.27 -22.51
CA ASP A 894 -57.20 -18.13 -22.33
C ASP A 894 -58.44 -17.30 -21.96
N ASN A 895 -58.24 -16.10 -21.39
CA ASN A 895 -59.29 -15.16 -21.02
C ASN A 895 -59.31 -13.94 -21.96
N ASN A 896 -59.39 -14.19 -23.27
CA ASN A 896 -59.64 -13.15 -24.28
C ASN A 896 -58.59 -12.02 -24.27
N PHE A 897 -57.31 -12.35 -24.02
CA PHE A 897 -56.19 -11.42 -23.91
C PHE A 897 -56.37 -10.36 -22.81
N ALA A 898 -57.02 -10.73 -21.71
CA ALA A 898 -57.21 -9.86 -20.56
C ALA A 898 -55.87 -9.53 -19.86
N TYR A 899 -55.80 -8.32 -19.30
CA TYR A 899 -54.66 -7.90 -18.49
C TYR A 899 -54.61 -8.65 -17.15
N VAL A 900 -53.48 -9.28 -16.85
CA VAL A 900 -53.19 -9.92 -15.57
C VAL A 900 -52.34 -8.96 -14.72
N PRO A 901 -52.89 -8.40 -13.63
CA PRO A 901 -52.18 -7.43 -12.83
C PRO A 901 -51.01 -8.08 -12.09
N THR A 902 -49.84 -7.42 -12.17
CA THR A 902 -48.69 -7.73 -11.32
C THR A 902 -48.22 -6.44 -10.65
N PRO A 903 -47.62 -6.49 -9.45
CA PRO A 903 -47.14 -5.28 -8.78
C PRO A 903 -46.14 -4.46 -9.62
N LEU A 904 -45.29 -5.13 -10.43
CA LEU A 904 -44.34 -4.46 -11.33
C LEU A 904 -45.07 -3.80 -12.50
N ALA A 905 -45.89 -4.56 -13.24
CA ALA A 905 -46.62 -4.05 -14.40
C ALA A 905 -47.57 -2.90 -14.03
N ASP A 906 -48.25 -3.01 -12.88
CA ASP A 906 -49.13 -1.96 -12.36
C ASP A 906 -48.38 -0.65 -12.11
N LEU A 907 -47.16 -0.71 -11.56
CA LEU A 907 -46.34 0.48 -11.35
C LEU A 907 -45.82 1.02 -12.69
N GLN A 908 -45.40 0.15 -13.61
CA GLN A 908 -44.98 0.53 -14.95
C GLN A 908 -46.09 1.29 -15.69
N LEU A 909 -47.33 0.79 -15.65
CA LEU A 909 -48.51 1.43 -16.23
C LEU A 909 -48.84 2.79 -15.57
N ALA A 910 -48.76 2.87 -14.24
CA ALA A 910 -48.99 4.13 -13.52
C ALA A 910 -47.94 5.21 -13.86
N VAL A 911 -46.67 4.81 -13.99
CA VAL A 911 -45.59 5.70 -14.42
C VAL A 911 -45.76 6.09 -15.89
N ALA A 912 -46.15 5.17 -16.76
CA ALA A 912 -46.41 5.42 -18.18
C ALA A 912 -47.56 6.42 -18.37
N GLU A 913 -48.68 6.25 -17.67
CA GLU A 913 -49.82 7.16 -17.70
C GLU A 913 -49.42 8.57 -17.26
N HIS A 914 -48.61 8.68 -16.20
CA HIS A 914 -48.06 9.96 -15.76
C HIS A 914 -47.13 10.58 -16.81
N ALA A 915 -46.23 9.79 -17.41
CA ALA A 915 -45.33 10.24 -18.47
C ALA A 915 -46.11 10.76 -19.68
N ILE A 916 -47.12 10.03 -20.16
CA ILE A 916 -47.94 10.39 -21.31
C ILE A 916 -48.73 11.68 -21.02
N THR A 917 -49.41 11.74 -19.87
CA THR A 917 -50.18 12.92 -19.45
C THR A 917 -49.28 14.15 -19.38
N CYS A 918 -48.12 14.00 -18.76
CA CYS A 918 -47.19 15.10 -18.59
C CYS A 918 -46.63 15.60 -19.93
N LEU A 919 -46.15 14.69 -20.78
CA LEU A 919 -45.53 15.02 -22.07
C LEU A 919 -46.55 15.56 -23.09
N SER A 920 -47.78 15.05 -23.10
CA SER A 920 -48.84 15.48 -24.03
C SER A 920 -49.40 16.88 -23.72
N GLN A 921 -49.40 17.28 -22.44
CA GLN A 921 -49.93 18.58 -22.01
C GLN A 921 -48.87 19.71 -22.04
N ASN A 922 -47.66 19.43 -22.52
CA ASN A 922 -46.51 20.34 -22.52
C ASN A 922 -46.27 20.99 -21.13
N LEU A 923 -46.64 20.27 -20.07
CA LEU A 923 -46.37 20.67 -18.70
C LEU A 923 -44.85 20.62 -18.47
N THR A 924 -44.32 21.44 -17.57
CA THR A 924 -42.96 21.25 -17.06
C THR A 924 -42.88 19.92 -16.31
N CYS A 925 -42.57 18.84 -17.03
CA CYS A 925 -42.37 17.48 -16.51
C CYS A 925 -41.07 17.36 -15.72
N GLY A 926 -41.00 18.09 -14.62
CA GLY A 926 -39.78 18.30 -13.86
C GLY A 926 -38.71 19.09 -14.63
N THR A 927 -37.75 19.66 -13.93
CA THR A 927 -36.52 20.19 -14.54
C THR A 927 -35.39 19.18 -14.33
N GLY A 928 -34.48 19.05 -15.31
CA GLY A 928 -33.30 18.19 -15.17
C GLY A 928 -33.58 16.69 -15.31
N ALA A 929 -33.32 15.91 -14.26
CA ALA A 929 -33.24 14.44 -14.30
C ALA A 929 -34.61 13.72 -14.40
N GLU A 930 -35.69 14.34 -13.93
CA GLU A 930 -37.05 13.80 -14.00
C GLU A 930 -37.55 13.79 -15.46
N GLY A 931 -37.49 14.95 -16.12
CA GLY A 931 -37.91 15.08 -17.52
C GLY A 931 -37.09 14.25 -18.49
N SER A 932 -35.82 13.94 -18.18
CA SER A 932 -35.02 13.02 -19.00
C SER A 932 -35.40 11.55 -18.81
N LEU A 933 -35.89 11.15 -17.64
CA LEU A 933 -36.35 9.78 -17.38
C LEU A 933 -37.75 9.54 -17.98
N LEU A 934 -38.69 10.47 -17.81
CA LEU A 934 -40.06 10.31 -18.33
C LEU A 934 -40.09 10.19 -19.86
N LYS A 935 -39.18 10.87 -20.57
CA LYS A 935 -39.02 10.74 -22.03
C LYS A 935 -38.59 9.36 -22.52
N ARG A 936 -38.16 8.50 -21.62
CA ARG A 936 -37.67 7.14 -21.91
C ARG A 936 -38.77 6.08 -21.78
N ASN A 937 -39.97 6.47 -21.35
CA ASN A 937 -41.11 5.56 -21.31
C ASN A 937 -41.51 5.13 -22.73
N GLY A 938 -41.40 3.83 -23.01
CA GLY A 938 -41.82 3.18 -24.24
C GLY A 938 -43.24 2.59 -24.20
N ILE A 939 -43.87 2.53 -23.02
CA ILE A 939 -45.27 2.05 -22.89
C ILE A 939 -46.23 3.08 -23.47
N SER A 940 -47.04 2.67 -24.44
CA SER A 940 -47.96 3.55 -25.19
C SER A 940 -49.30 3.75 -24.48
N GLN A 941 -50.05 4.77 -24.90
CA GLN A 941 -51.41 4.98 -24.40
C GLN A 941 -52.33 3.78 -24.69
N ALA A 942 -52.14 3.11 -25.84
CA ALA A 942 -52.90 1.91 -26.19
C ALA A 942 -52.72 0.78 -25.16
N ILE A 943 -51.49 0.58 -24.65
CA ILE A 943 -51.21 -0.40 -23.58
C ILE A 943 -51.89 0.00 -22.27
N VAL A 944 -51.85 1.29 -21.92
CA VAL A 944 -52.53 1.81 -20.72
C VAL A 944 -54.05 1.62 -20.83
N ASP A 945 -54.65 1.93 -21.99
CA ASP A 945 -56.08 1.79 -22.22
C ASP A 945 -56.51 0.32 -22.22
N TRP A 946 -55.72 -0.58 -22.82
CA TRP A 946 -55.96 -2.02 -22.79
C TRP A 946 -56.02 -2.57 -21.37
N SER A 947 -55.11 -2.15 -20.48
CA SER A 947 -55.11 -2.58 -19.07
C SER A 947 -56.38 -2.22 -18.29
N LYS A 948 -57.21 -1.31 -18.84
CA LYS A 948 -58.45 -0.79 -18.25
C LYS A 948 -59.70 -1.15 -19.07
N SER A 949 -59.56 -1.91 -20.16
CA SER A 949 -60.65 -2.15 -21.12
C SER A 949 -61.69 -3.15 -20.61
N ASP A 950 -62.97 -2.84 -20.81
CA ASP A 950 -64.08 -3.79 -20.62
C ASP A 950 -64.20 -4.80 -21.78
N ASP A 951 -63.52 -4.56 -22.91
CA ASP A 951 -63.35 -5.49 -24.04
C ASP A 951 -61.85 -5.69 -24.32
N PRO A 952 -61.18 -6.59 -23.58
CA PRO A 952 -59.72 -6.74 -23.67
C PRO A 952 -59.24 -7.23 -25.04
N ALA A 953 -60.01 -8.07 -25.74
CA ALA A 953 -59.59 -8.58 -27.06
C ALA A 953 -59.62 -7.51 -28.13
N ALA A 954 -60.64 -6.65 -28.16
CA ALA A 954 -60.67 -5.53 -29.11
C ALA A 954 -59.50 -4.56 -28.85
N ALA A 955 -59.21 -4.25 -27.58
CA ALA A 955 -58.09 -3.40 -27.20
C ALA A 955 -56.73 -4.05 -27.51
N TRP A 956 -56.60 -5.37 -27.29
CA TRP A 956 -55.40 -6.12 -27.67
C TRP A 956 -55.17 -6.15 -29.18
N ALA A 957 -56.24 -6.38 -29.96
CA ALA A 957 -56.17 -6.30 -31.42
C ALA A 957 -55.68 -4.92 -31.90
N TYR A 958 -56.13 -3.84 -31.26
CA TYR A 958 -55.63 -2.49 -31.54
C TYR A 958 -54.15 -2.31 -31.19
N ILE A 959 -53.67 -2.88 -30.07
CA ILE A 959 -52.23 -2.91 -29.78
C ILE A 959 -51.48 -3.62 -30.91
N GLN A 960 -51.99 -4.76 -31.40
CA GLN A 960 -51.34 -5.55 -32.47
C GLN A 960 -51.24 -4.80 -33.82
N GLU A 961 -52.10 -3.82 -34.07
CA GLU A 961 -51.99 -2.94 -35.25
C GLU A 961 -50.79 -1.98 -35.16
N GLU A 962 -50.48 -1.50 -33.95
CA GLU A 962 -49.42 -0.51 -33.67
C GLU A 962 -48.09 -1.14 -33.24
N MET A 963 -48.15 -2.31 -32.58
CA MET A 963 -47.02 -3.01 -31.98
C MET A 963 -47.23 -4.52 -32.11
N HIS A 964 -46.20 -5.28 -32.53
CA HIS A 964 -46.26 -6.73 -32.57
C HIS A 964 -45.50 -7.34 -31.39
N VAL A 965 -45.88 -8.56 -30.98
CA VAL A 965 -45.09 -9.35 -30.03
C VAL A 965 -43.80 -9.80 -30.73
N VAL A 966 -42.66 -9.63 -30.06
CA VAL A 966 -41.36 -10.13 -30.48
C VAL A 966 -40.78 -11.05 -29.41
N GLY A 967 -40.16 -12.14 -29.86
CA GLY A 967 -39.36 -13.03 -29.04
C GLY A 967 -37.86 -12.79 -29.21
N ASN A 968 -37.06 -13.71 -28.69
CA ASN A 968 -35.62 -13.81 -28.67
C ASN A 968 -34.90 -12.74 -27.85
N HIS A 969 -35.54 -12.26 -26.78
CA HIS A 969 -34.98 -11.26 -25.88
C HIS A 969 -35.04 -11.67 -24.41
N ASP A 970 -34.28 -11.00 -23.55
CA ASP A 970 -34.40 -11.07 -22.09
C ASP A 970 -35.23 -9.89 -21.52
N VAL A 971 -35.36 -9.83 -20.19
CA VAL A 971 -36.12 -8.80 -19.47
C VAL A 971 -35.59 -7.36 -19.63
N GLN A 972 -34.41 -7.19 -20.22
CA GLN A 972 -33.80 -5.90 -20.56
C GLN A 972 -33.75 -5.66 -22.07
N PHE A 973 -34.45 -6.49 -22.85
CA PHE A 973 -34.51 -6.42 -24.31
C PHE A 973 -33.17 -6.67 -25.01
N HIS A 974 -32.25 -7.42 -24.38
CA HIS A 974 -31.07 -7.91 -25.08
C HIS A 974 -31.45 -9.13 -25.91
N HIS A 975 -30.95 -9.22 -27.14
CA HIS A 975 -31.09 -10.46 -27.90
C HIS A 975 -30.45 -11.63 -27.15
N ASN A 976 -31.14 -12.77 -27.09
CA ASN A 976 -30.59 -14.01 -26.55
C ASN A 976 -29.51 -14.55 -27.50
N LYS A 977 -28.39 -14.99 -26.92
CA LYS A 977 -27.16 -15.39 -27.61
C LYS A 977 -26.68 -16.78 -27.15
N GLY A 978 -27.37 -17.39 -26.19
CA GLY A 978 -26.99 -18.69 -25.65
C GLY A 978 -25.72 -18.64 -24.79
N ILE A 979 -25.00 -19.75 -24.73
CA ILE A 979 -23.81 -19.91 -23.88
C ILE A 979 -22.56 -20.01 -24.73
N LYS A 980 -21.53 -19.25 -24.37
CA LYS A 980 -20.28 -19.10 -25.11
C LYS A 980 -19.08 -19.41 -24.20
N GLY A 981 -18.11 -20.21 -24.63
CA GLY A 981 -16.85 -20.35 -23.90
C GLY A 981 -15.97 -19.10 -24.10
N LEU A 982 -15.35 -19.00 -25.27
CA LEU A 982 -14.56 -17.85 -25.72
C LEU A 982 -15.27 -17.16 -26.88
N LYS A 983 -15.53 -15.86 -26.78
CA LYS A 983 -16.11 -15.04 -27.85
C LYS A 983 -15.14 -13.92 -28.23
N LEU A 984 -14.64 -13.94 -29.46
CA LEU A 984 -13.85 -12.88 -30.08
C LEU A 984 -14.64 -12.28 -31.24
N GLU A 985 -15.21 -11.11 -31.00
CA GLU A 985 -16.03 -10.38 -31.95
C GLU A 985 -15.35 -9.06 -32.33
N GLY A 986 -15.35 -8.68 -33.61
CA GLY A 986 -14.83 -7.38 -34.02
C GLY A 986 -13.35 -7.16 -33.66
N THR A 987 -12.55 -8.23 -33.70
CA THR A 987 -11.18 -8.24 -33.16
C THR A 987 -10.12 -8.29 -34.27
N PHE A 988 -9.10 -7.43 -34.17
CA PHE A 988 -7.97 -7.36 -35.09
C PHE A 988 -6.67 -7.80 -34.41
N LEU A 989 -5.91 -8.70 -35.03
CA LEU A 989 -4.65 -9.22 -34.46
C LEU A 989 -4.85 -9.91 -33.11
N ALA A 990 -5.53 -11.06 -33.12
CA ALA A 990 -5.66 -11.91 -31.94
C ALA A 990 -4.65 -13.06 -31.98
N GLN A 991 -4.01 -13.35 -30.85
CA GLN A 991 -3.11 -14.47 -30.64
C GLN A 991 -3.65 -15.32 -29.48
N ILE A 992 -3.88 -16.60 -29.73
CA ILE A 992 -4.49 -17.54 -28.79
C ILE A 992 -3.54 -18.73 -28.60
N GLU A 993 -2.85 -18.82 -27.47
CA GLU A 993 -1.86 -19.86 -27.20
C GLU A 993 -2.26 -20.70 -25.98
N ASN A 994 -2.33 -22.02 -26.13
CA ASN A 994 -2.64 -22.94 -25.03
C ASN A 994 -3.95 -22.55 -24.33
N VAL A 995 -5.04 -22.52 -25.09
CA VAL A 995 -6.38 -22.17 -24.59
C VAL A 995 -7.28 -23.39 -24.62
N LYS A 996 -7.89 -23.72 -23.47
CA LYS A 996 -8.81 -24.83 -23.31
C LYS A 996 -10.22 -24.30 -23.01
N VAL A 997 -11.21 -24.83 -23.71
CA VAL A 997 -12.63 -24.56 -23.46
C VAL A 997 -13.34 -25.90 -23.27
N SER A 998 -13.97 -26.14 -22.12
CA SER A 998 -14.65 -27.42 -21.88
C SER A 998 -15.90 -27.35 -21.02
N GLY A 999 -16.88 -28.21 -21.24
CA GLY A 999 -18.06 -28.28 -20.36
C GLY A 999 -18.96 -27.06 -20.51
N ILE A 1000 -19.32 -26.72 -21.74
CA ILE A 1000 -20.24 -25.63 -22.07
C ILE A 1000 -21.63 -26.25 -22.27
N VAL A 1001 -22.53 -26.06 -21.30
CA VAL A 1001 -23.80 -26.79 -21.21
C VAL A 1001 -24.98 -25.83 -21.18
N ASN A 1002 -25.82 -25.88 -22.22
CA ASN A 1002 -27.07 -25.13 -22.28
C ASN A 1002 -28.26 -26.06 -22.05
N LEU A 1003 -29.00 -25.80 -20.98
CA LEU A 1003 -30.17 -26.58 -20.57
C LEU A 1003 -31.50 -25.94 -20.96
N ALA A 1004 -31.49 -24.86 -21.74
CA ALA A 1004 -32.71 -24.25 -22.24
C ALA A 1004 -33.43 -25.18 -23.23
N ASP A 1005 -34.76 -25.22 -23.09
CA ASP A 1005 -35.66 -26.04 -23.89
C ASP A 1005 -36.87 -25.24 -24.40
N SER A 1006 -37.75 -25.89 -25.17
CA SER A 1006 -38.91 -25.22 -25.77
C SER A 1006 -39.83 -24.51 -24.76
N THR A 1007 -39.81 -24.89 -23.49
CA THR A 1007 -40.59 -24.25 -22.41
C THR A 1007 -39.99 -22.92 -21.94
N ASP A 1008 -38.73 -22.65 -22.28
CA ASP A 1008 -38.04 -21.39 -21.97
C ASP A 1008 -38.34 -20.29 -23.01
N ARG A 1009 -39.16 -20.59 -24.03
CA ARG A 1009 -39.65 -19.62 -25.04
C ARG A 1009 -40.94 -18.94 -24.60
N SER A 1010 -41.12 -17.72 -25.09
CA SER A 1010 -42.36 -16.96 -25.00
C SER A 1010 -43.43 -17.66 -25.83
N PRO A 1011 -44.54 -18.11 -25.21
CA PRO A 1011 -45.66 -18.71 -25.94
C PRO A 1011 -46.33 -17.69 -26.87
N LEU A 1012 -46.36 -16.41 -26.51
CA LEU A 1012 -46.95 -15.35 -27.32
C LEU A 1012 -46.09 -15.02 -28.55
N ALA A 1013 -44.77 -14.97 -28.42
CA ALA A 1013 -43.90 -14.68 -29.56
C ALA A 1013 -43.98 -15.75 -30.65
N LEU A 1014 -44.11 -17.03 -30.25
CA LEU A 1014 -44.23 -18.18 -31.15
C LEU A 1014 -45.46 -18.11 -32.06
N ASP A 1015 -46.58 -17.58 -31.57
CA ASP A 1015 -47.82 -17.45 -32.33
C ASP A 1015 -47.74 -16.34 -33.38
N HIS A 1016 -46.96 -15.29 -33.09
CA HIS A 1016 -46.88 -14.08 -33.92
C HIS A 1016 -45.74 -14.08 -34.96
N ASP A 1017 -44.61 -14.76 -34.70
CA ASP A 1017 -43.52 -14.92 -35.65
C ASP A 1017 -42.95 -16.35 -35.55
N PRO A 1018 -43.59 -17.34 -36.20
CA PRO A 1018 -43.16 -18.74 -36.08
C PRO A 1018 -41.78 -19.01 -36.71
N ASP A 1019 -41.27 -18.10 -37.53
CA ASP A 1019 -40.03 -18.27 -38.31
C ASP A 1019 -38.79 -17.66 -37.63
N TYR A 1020 -38.92 -16.95 -36.49
CA TYR A 1020 -37.74 -16.39 -35.82
C TYR A 1020 -36.90 -17.47 -35.11
N VAL A 1021 -35.59 -17.34 -35.25
CA VAL A 1021 -34.60 -18.23 -34.64
C VAL A 1021 -34.31 -17.81 -33.20
N TYR A 1022 -34.60 -18.69 -32.26
CA TYR A 1022 -34.23 -18.50 -30.85
C TYR A 1022 -32.78 -18.94 -30.62
N GLU A 1023 -31.87 -17.97 -30.52
CA GLU A 1023 -30.44 -18.21 -30.31
C GLU A 1023 -30.11 -18.57 -28.85
N GLY A 1024 -31.06 -18.39 -27.93
CA GLY A 1024 -30.92 -18.76 -26.52
C GLY A 1024 -30.67 -20.24 -26.28
N PHE A 1025 -31.02 -21.13 -27.22
CA PHE A 1025 -30.68 -22.56 -27.15
C PHE A 1025 -29.25 -22.89 -27.55
N THR A 1026 -28.47 -21.95 -28.07
CA THR A 1026 -27.16 -22.30 -28.61
C THR A 1026 -26.10 -22.48 -27.52
N SER A 1027 -25.22 -23.46 -27.73
CA SER A 1027 -23.95 -23.59 -27.00
C SER A 1027 -22.81 -23.47 -28.00
N ARG A 1028 -21.87 -22.55 -27.79
CA ARG A 1028 -20.68 -22.42 -28.63
C ARG A 1028 -19.42 -22.44 -27.77
N GLY A 1029 -18.46 -23.30 -28.07
CA GLY A 1029 -17.17 -23.35 -27.37
C GLY A 1029 -16.36 -22.10 -27.66
N VAL A 1030 -15.92 -21.93 -28.91
CA VAL A 1030 -15.17 -20.75 -29.38
C VAL A 1030 -15.94 -20.08 -30.51
N VAL A 1031 -16.17 -18.77 -30.40
CA VAL A 1031 -16.79 -17.94 -31.44
C VAL A 1031 -15.80 -16.89 -31.91
N ILE A 1032 -15.54 -16.86 -33.21
CA ILE A 1032 -14.73 -15.85 -33.88
C ILE A 1032 -15.62 -15.18 -34.93
N ALA A 1033 -16.16 -14.02 -34.60
CA ALA A 1033 -17.15 -13.33 -35.42
C ALA A 1033 -16.60 -11.98 -35.87
N ALA A 1034 -16.60 -11.71 -37.18
CA ALA A 1034 -16.00 -10.48 -37.69
C ALA A 1034 -14.65 -10.18 -37.00
N ALA A 1035 -13.70 -11.14 -37.07
CA ALA A 1035 -12.30 -10.92 -36.70
C ALA A 1035 -11.32 -10.99 -37.90
N LEU A 1036 -10.18 -10.30 -37.83
CA LEU A 1036 -9.14 -10.30 -38.89
C LEU A 1036 -7.76 -10.57 -38.28
N ASN A 1037 -6.98 -11.45 -38.92
CA ASN A 1037 -5.67 -11.91 -38.46
C ASN A 1037 -5.72 -12.56 -37.07
N VAL A 1038 -6.53 -13.61 -36.93
CA VAL A 1038 -6.58 -14.42 -35.70
C VAL A 1038 -5.66 -15.62 -35.87
N ALA A 1039 -4.67 -15.74 -34.99
CA ALA A 1039 -3.76 -16.87 -34.95
C ALA A 1039 -3.90 -17.62 -33.62
N GLY A 1040 -3.88 -18.94 -33.68
CA GLY A 1040 -3.93 -19.80 -32.51
C GLY A 1040 -2.92 -20.93 -32.57
N ASP A 1041 -2.50 -21.40 -31.40
CA ASP A 1041 -1.66 -22.58 -31.22
C ASP A 1041 -2.09 -23.34 -29.95
N LYS A 1042 -2.36 -24.64 -30.07
CA LYS A 1042 -2.89 -25.49 -28.97
C LYS A 1042 -4.21 -24.95 -28.41
N VAL A 1043 -5.24 -24.97 -29.26
CA VAL A 1043 -6.61 -24.65 -28.83
C VAL A 1043 -7.36 -25.95 -28.67
N GLU A 1044 -7.93 -26.20 -27.49
CA GLU A 1044 -8.71 -27.40 -27.17
C GLU A 1044 -10.16 -27.00 -26.88
N VAL A 1045 -11.13 -27.65 -27.52
CA VAL A 1045 -12.55 -27.46 -27.25
C VAL A 1045 -13.26 -28.79 -27.07
N THR A 1046 -13.79 -29.06 -25.89
CA THR A 1046 -14.43 -30.36 -25.58
C THR A 1046 -15.74 -30.19 -24.82
N ASN A 1047 -16.63 -31.19 -24.88
CA ASN A 1047 -17.86 -31.23 -24.06
C ASN A 1047 -18.72 -29.95 -24.17
N VAL A 1048 -19.07 -29.57 -25.40
CA VAL A 1048 -20.03 -28.50 -25.70
C VAL A 1048 -21.37 -29.15 -26.02
N THR A 1049 -22.41 -28.85 -25.23
CA THR A 1049 -23.72 -29.50 -25.34
C THR A 1049 -24.86 -28.50 -25.21
N SER A 1050 -25.95 -28.73 -25.93
CA SER A 1050 -27.23 -28.02 -25.77
C SER A 1050 -28.38 -29.02 -25.81
N VAL A 1051 -29.40 -28.81 -24.99
CA VAL A 1051 -30.60 -29.67 -24.94
C VAL A 1051 -31.48 -29.51 -26.18
N SER A 1052 -31.74 -28.26 -26.60
CA SER A 1052 -32.72 -27.97 -27.67
C SER A 1052 -32.18 -27.18 -28.86
N GLY A 1053 -30.88 -26.88 -28.89
CA GLY A 1053 -30.27 -26.07 -29.95
C GLY A 1053 -28.93 -26.60 -30.45
N PRO A 1054 -28.33 -25.88 -31.42
CA PRO A 1054 -27.00 -26.18 -31.91
C PRO A 1054 -25.95 -26.16 -30.80
N HIS A 1055 -25.07 -27.16 -30.79
CA HIS A 1055 -23.82 -27.18 -30.01
C HIS A 1055 -22.63 -27.13 -30.97
N ILE A 1056 -21.79 -26.10 -30.87
CA ILE A 1056 -20.74 -25.81 -31.86
C ILE A 1056 -19.41 -25.64 -31.14
N CYS A 1057 -18.42 -26.49 -31.41
CA CYS A 1057 -17.09 -26.36 -30.81
C CYS A 1057 -16.37 -25.08 -31.26
N LEU A 1058 -16.35 -24.81 -32.57
CA LEU A 1058 -15.76 -23.60 -33.16
C LEU A 1058 -16.70 -22.99 -34.20
N ASP A 1059 -17.13 -21.76 -33.97
CA ASP A 1059 -17.99 -21.00 -34.86
C ASP A 1059 -17.25 -19.78 -35.43
N ALA A 1060 -17.05 -19.75 -36.74
CA ALA A 1060 -16.32 -18.69 -37.45
C ALA A 1060 -17.24 -18.00 -38.45
N VAL A 1061 -17.78 -16.84 -38.10
CA VAL A 1061 -18.86 -16.16 -38.83
C VAL A 1061 -18.50 -14.74 -39.25
N ASN A 1062 -19.25 -14.19 -40.22
CA ASN A 1062 -19.13 -12.80 -40.68
C ASN A 1062 -17.74 -12.37 -41.13
N HIS A 1063 -17.15 -13.18 -42.02
CA HIS A 1063 -15.88 -12.90 -42.70
C HIS A 1063 -14.68 -12.88 -41.75
N VAL A 1064 -13.99 -14.02 -41.60
CA VAL A 1064 -12.78 -14.14 -40.76
C VAL A 1064 -11.52 -14.37 -41.61
N PRO A 1065 -11.05 -13.36 -42.35
CA PRO A 1065 -9.86 -13.50 -43.19
C PRO A 1065 -8.62 -13.78 -42.33
N LYS A 1066 -7.82 -14.75 -42.78
CA LYS A 1066 -6.54 -15.15 -42.17
C LYS A 1066 -6.69 -15.70 -40.74
N LEU A 1067 -7.71 -16.53 -40.52
CA LEU A 1067 -7.77 -17.43 -39.36
C LEU A 1067 -6.74 -18.55 -39.53
N ASN A 1068 -5.82 -18.72 -38.57
CA ASN A 1068 -4.83 -19.79 -38.56
C ASN A 1068 -4.73 -20.42 -37.17
N LEU A 1069 -5.34 -21.60 -36.96
CA LEU A 1069 -5.28 -22.33 -35.70
C LEU A 1069 -4.39 -23.58 -35.88
N ASN A 1070 -3.18 -23.52 -35.33
CA ASN A 1070 -2.26 -24.66 -35.31
C ASN A 1070 -2.58 -25.56 -34.10
N ARG A 1071 -2.63 -26.88 -34.30
CA ARG A 1071 -2.92 -27.86 -33.23
C ARG A 1071 -4.25 -27.56 -32.52
N LEU A 1072 -5.33 -27.60 -33.30
CA LEU A 1072 -6.70 -27.54 -32.81
C LEU A 1072 -7.17 -28.97 -32.48
N ASP A 1073 -7.59 -29.22 -31.25
CA ASP A 1073 -8.21 -30.47 -30.81
C ASP A 1073 -9.67 -30.20 -30.42
N MET A 1074 -10.60 -31.00 -30.97
CA MET A 1074 -12.04 -30.78 -30.78
C MET A 1074 -12.77 -32.09 -30.57
N GLU A 1075 -13.51 -32.17 -29.46
CA GLU A 1075 -14.39 -33.30 -29.14
C GLU A 1075 -15.77 -32.76 -28.73
N CYS A 1076 -16.64 -32.58 -29.73
CA CYS A 1076 -18.05 -32.27 -29.51
C CYS A 1076 -18.82 -33.58 -29.35
N MET A 1077 -19.50 -33.78 -28.21
CA MET A 1077 -20.39 -34.93 -28.01
C MET A 1077 -21.70 -34.68 -28.76
N TYR A 1078 -21.99 -35.54 -29.74
CA TYR A 1078 -23.24 -35.57 -30.50
C TYR A 1078 -24.39 -36.22 -29.71
#